data_AF-U2IEW2-F1
#
_entry.id   AF-U2IEW2-F1
#
_cell.length_a   1.000
_cell.length_b   1.000
_cell.length_c   1.000
_cell.angle_alpha   90.00
_cell.angle_beta   90.00
_cell.angle_gamma   90.00
#
_symmetry.space_group_name_H-M   'P 1'
#
loop_
_entity.id
_entity.type
_entity.pdbx_description
1 polymer ?
#
loop_
_entity_poly.entity_id
_entity_poly.type
_entity_poly.pdbx_seq_one_letter_code
_entity_poly.pdbx_strand_id
1 'polypeptide(L)'
;MINMTTTYTEAHGASVVRFADIEILRYEIPGFASLPLERKLFIYHLSEAALAGRDITFDQNGRHGLRLRAFFEGIYLTYSGDRASEAFQALETYLFRLWFSSGIHHHYGSEKFEPAFSRAYLLEILAEVQREGQLLRYRGQELEELLQLIFDPQVAPRRTVQSGDEDLVQASSANFYAPGVTQAEAEGFYARAYEDLSEAERQAPPSLGLNSRLGKSVDGELYEEVYKQGGLYGEALTRIIASLKSAVAYAETDEQRRTILSLIDYYKTGDLDKYNDYCISWVEDTKPEVDFINGFTEVYTDPLGTKGMWESLVHVRDHEASQRTEKICSEAKWFEDHAPVDPRFKKKEPRGVSATVVSVAMLAGDSYPATPIGINLPNADWIRATHGSKSVTIDNIHRAYHIASQHSGMDEAFVPDPSVRALLEKYGEVTEHLHTDLHECLGHGSGKLLPGVSADALGAYHSTLEEARADLFALYYMADEHLVELGLLPDREAYKACYYRYLLNGLVTQLVRIRPGHVLEEAHMRNRALIARYVLEKGSALGALELKGLELIIHDYEALRPILAELLAEVQRIKSEGDQGAGRALVERYAIEIDPKLHEEVLARYEQLHIAPYKGFVNPRLELVYDEAGGITDVRADYTEGYAEQMLRYSREYATLPLDPVTAEELRHPMPSEQALLEAKELRTQLRRVMDGQVASSMRDKGLHYGINFGLTLDYILRLAEKQPKRTELATYLLSRDVRELKLIGQLIYPAEAVTYEVATELARSSFANPELRDYLAKHLFDRTPSAPYWALDWIFTDADQRWEDVLPVAFTVLARWFSRGFMLETKAWATKLLRESLAFLSSDEVPYPTPLQRSVLLMLKRWGRTDAEMRTHLLASTELSAWEEGDNPVQQEFAADLRFELEEYLTTQ
;
A
#
# COMPACT_ATOMS: atom_id res chain seq x y z
N MET A 1 28.73 34.47 3.36
CA MET A 1 29.59 33.37 2.87
C MET A 1 29.70 32.32 3.96
N ILE A 2 28.75 31.40 3.99
CA ILE A 2 28.80 30.15 4.75
C ILE A 2 28.37 29.13 3.70
N ASN A 3 29.35 28.41 3.14
CA ASN A 3 29.15 27.29 2.24
C ASN A 3 30.01 26.17 2.85
N MET A 4 29.47 25.48 3.85
CA MET A 4 29.88 24.12 4.14
C MET A 4 28.86 23.25 3.41
N THR A 5 29.03 23.11 2.10
CA THR A 5 28.18 22.27 1.27
C THR A 5 28.17 20.85 1.84
N THR A 6 27.01 20.41 2.33
CA THR A 6 26.70 19.00 2.55
C THR A 6 27.10 18.24 1.29
N THR A 7 28.16 17.42 1.38
CA THR A 7 28.69 16.65 0.25
C THR A 7 27.88 15.38 0.09
N TYR A 8 27.03 15.36 -0.94
CA TYR A 8 26.39 14.17 -1.48
C TYR A 8 27.36 13.38 -2.36
N THR A 9 27.19 12.07 -2.47
CA THR A 9 27.94 11.26 -3.45
C THR A 9 27.30 11.35 -4.84
N GLU A 10 27.96 10.80 -5.86
CA GLU A 10 27.41 10.67 -7.22
C GLU A 10 26.10 9.85 -7.26
N ALA A 11 25.77 9.10 -6.21
CA ALA A 11 24.52 8.34 -6.14
C ALA A 11 23.30 9.26 -5.93
N HIS A 12 23.43 10.42 -5.29
CA HIS A 12 22.28 11.27 -4.96
C HIS A 12 21.68 11.93 -6.23
N GLY A 13 20.37 11.74 -6.46
CA GLY A 13 19.71 12.20 -7.68
C GLY A 13 20.04 11.38 -8.93
N ALA A 14 20.83 10.30 -8.81
CA ALA A 14 21.17 9.44 -9.93
C ALA A 14 19.94 8.66 -10.44
N SER A 15 19.81 8.57 -11.76
CA SER A 15 18.80 7.73 -12.42
C SER A 15 19.15 6.24 -12.24
N VAL A 16 18.18 5.46 -11.76
CA VAL A 16 18.29 4.00 -11.55
C VAL A 16 17.75 3.26 -12.77
N VAL A 17 16.52 3.59 -13.15
CA VAL A 17 15.83 2.99 -14.28
C VAL A 17 14.75 3.94 -14.78
N ARG A 18 14.47 3.88 -16.09
CA ARG A 18 13.37 4.59 -16.72
C ARG A 18 12.48 3.60 -17.46
N PHE A 19 11.18 3.72 -17.29
CA PHE A 19 10.18 2.87 -17.93
C PHE A 19 8.87 3.64 -18.07
N ALA A 20 8.15 3.41 -19.16
CA ALA A 20 6.95 4.18 -19.50
C ALA A 20 7.18 5.71 -19.34
N ASP A 21 6.40 6.37 -18.51
CA ASP A 21 6.43 7.79 -18.15
C ASP A 21 7.10 8.07 -16.79
N ILE A 22 7.85 7.09 -16.25
CA ILE A 22 8.44 7.12 -14.91
C ILE A 22 9.96 7.00 -14.98
N GLU A 23 10.64 7.77 -14.13
CA GLU A 23 12.06 7.60 -13.84
C GLU A 23 12.30 7.42 -12.34
N ILE A 24 12.99 6.36 -11.98
CA ILE A 24 13.35 6.05 -10.60
C ILE A 24 14.71 6.69 -10.31
N LEU A 25 14.76 7.51 -9.27
CA LEU A 25 15.95 8.20 -8.79
C LEU A 25 16.43 7.58 -7.47
N ARG A 26 17.62 7.99 -7.04
CA ARG A 26 18.16 7.67 -5.71
C ARG A 26 18.17 8.92 -4.84
N TYR A 27 18.03 8.71 -3.53
CA TYR A 27 18.35 9.72 -2.53
C TYR A 27 19.34 9.15 -1.49
N GLU A 28 20.02 10.05 -0.80
CA GLU A 28 20.95 9.71 0.27
C GLU A 28 20.44 10.28 1.59
N ILE A 29 20.94 9.76 2.71
CA ILE A 29 20.67 10.31 4.04
C ILE A 29 21.92 11.10 4.48
N PRO A 30 21.92 12.44 4.36
CA PRO A 30 23.08 13.26 4.72
C PRO A 30 23.52 13.03 6.16
N GLY A 31 24.83 12.87 6.37
CA GLY A 31 25.40 12.72 7.71
C GLY A 31 25.04 11.42 8.45
N PHE A 32 24.34 10.46 7.82
CA PHE A 32 23.91 9.22 8.48
C PHE A 32 25.07 8.44 9.10
N ALA A 33 26.20 8.33 8.39
CA ALA A 33 27.38 7.61 8.87
C ALA A 33 27.93 8.16 10.20
N SER A 34 27.77 9.46 10.44
CA SER A 34 28.23 10.13 11.67
C SER A 34 27.22 10.13 12.82
N LEU A 35 26.01 9.62 12.62
CA LEU A 35 25.01 9.56 13.68
C LEU A 35 25.45 8.57 14.79
N PRO A 36 25.13 8.85 16.06
CA PRO A 36 25.32 7.89 17.15
C PRO A 36 24.58 6.57 16.88
N LEU A 37 25.13 5.46 17.38
CA LEU A 37 24.55 4.12 17.18
C LEU A 37 23.08 4.04 17.63
N GLU A 38 22.74 4.61 18.79
CA GLU A 38 21.36 4.59 19.31
C GLU A 38 20.37 5.24 18.32
N ARG A 39 20.77 6.35 17.69
CA ARG A 39 19.95 7.03 16.69
C ARG A 39 19.85 6.24 15.39
N LYS A 40 20.95 5.62 14.96
CA LYS A 40 20.95 4.71 13.81
C LYS A 40 20.01 3.52 14.03
N LEU A 41 20.03 2.93 15.23
CA LEU A 41 19.13 1.85 15.64
C LEU A 41 17.67 2.31 15.70
N PHE A 42 17.43 3.55 16.15
CA PHE A 42 16.10 4.12 16.15
C PHE A 42 15.54 4.26 14.72
N ILE A 43 16.32 4.86 13.82
CA ILE A 43 15.97 4.99 12.40
C ILE A 43 15.76 3.60 11.77
N TYR A 44 16.63 2.63 12.08
CA TYR A 44 16.50 1.26 11.59
C TYR A 44 15.15 0.63 11.99
N HIS A 45 14.81 0.63 13.28
CA HIS A 45 13.55 0.02 13.74
C HIS A 45 12.30 0.74 13.24
N LEU A 46 12.33 2.07 13.14
CA LEU A 46 11.25 2.83 12.50
C LEU A 46 11.14 2.49 11.01
N SER A 47 12.25 2.28 10.32
CA SER A 47 12.28 1.89 8.91
C SER A 47 11.74 0.47 8.69
N GLU A 48 12.07 -0.48 9.57
CA GLU A 48 11.47 -1.82 9.56
C GLU A 48 9.95 -1.76 9.79
N ALA A 49 9.49 -0.86 10.66
CA ALA A 49 8.05 -0.60 10.85
C ALA A 49 7.42 0.00 9.58
N ALA A 50 8.11 0.90 8.88
CA ALA A 50 7.62 1.47 7.63
C ALA A 50 7.48 0.40 6.53
N LEU A 51 8.52 -0.40 6.30
CA LEU A 51 8.51 -1.38 5.21
C LEU A 51 7.48 -2.51 5.40
N ALA A 52 7.16 -2.87 6.65
CA ALA A 52 6.16 -3.89 6.97
C ALA A 52 4.72 -3.54 6.54
N GLY A 53 4.42 -2.27 6.27
CA GLY A 53 3.10 -1.81 5.83
C GLY A 53 2.87 -1.82 4.32
N ARG A 54 3.88 -2.14 3.49
CA ARG A 54 3.79 -2.10 2.02
C ARG A 54 2.55 -2.82 1.46
N ASP A 55 2.23 -4.00 1.96
CA ASP A 55 1.12 -4.81 1.45
C ASP A 55 -0.25 -4.19 1.73
N ILE A 56 -0.38 -3.39 2.79
CA ILE A 56 -1.62 -2.69 3.13
C ILE A 56 -2.02 -1.76 1.99
N THR A 57 -1.07 -0.96 1.49
CA THR A 57 -1.29 -0.01 0.40
C THR A 57 -1.66 -0.71 -0.92
N PHE A 58 -1.08 -1.89 -1.21
CA PHE A 58 -1.46 -2.69 -2.38
C PHE A 58 -2.92 -3.16 -2.32
N ASP A 59 -3.38 -3.59 -1.14
CA ASP A 59 -4.76 -4.02 -0.97
C ASP A 59 -5.75 -2.84 -0.98
N GLN A 60 -5.40 -1.72 -0.31
CA GLN A 60 -6.22 -0.50 -0.31
C GLN A 60 -6.40 0.07 -1.72
N ASN A 61 -5.36 0.07 -2.55
CA ASN A 61 -5.45 0.53 -3.94
C ASN A 61 -6.30 -0.40 -4.83
N GLY A 62 -6.55 -1.64 -4.43
CA GLY A 62 -7.48 -2.53 -5.12
C GLY A 62 -7.40 -3.98 -4.64
N ARG A 63 -8.57 -4.63 -4.50
CA ARG A 63 -8.76 -5.99 -3.95
C ARG A 63 -7.96 -7.13 -4.61
N HIS A 64 -7.38 -6.91 -5.79
CA HIS A 64 -6.57 -7.90 -6.52
C HIS A 64 -5.10 -7.51 -6.61
N GLY A 65 -4.68 -6.40 -6.01
CA GLY A 65 -3.33 -5.83 -6.13
C GLY A 65 -2.24 -6.82 -5.72
N LEU A 66 -2.41 -7.49 -4.57
CA LEU A 66 -1.44 -8.47 -4.07
C LEU A 66 -1.37 -9.74 -4.95
N ARG A 67 -2.52 -10.25 -5.42
CA ARG A 67 -2.59 -11.39 -6.35
C ARG A 67 -1.90 -11.07 -7.68
N LEU A 68 -2.15 -9.89 -8.25
CA LEU A 68 -1.51 -9.46 -9.49
C LEU A 68 -0.01 -9.27 -9.32
N ARG A 69 0.42 -8.65 -8.21
CA ARG A 69 1.84 -8.52 -7.88
C ARG A 69 2.53 -9.87 -7.86
N ALA A 70 1.99 -10.82 -7.08
CA ALA A 70 2.54 -12.17 -6.97
C ALA A 70 2.53 -12.92 -8.33
N PHE A 71 1.51 -12.70 -9.16
CA PHE A 71 1.42 -13.29 -10.50
C PHE A 71 2.53 -12.80 -11.42
N PHE A 72 2.70 -11.48 -11.57
CA PHE A 72 3.71 -10.90 -12.45
C PHE A 72 5.14 -11.07 -11.90
N GLU A 73 5.36 -10.96 -10.59
CA GLU A 73 6.64 -11.26 -9.96
C GLU A 73 7.04 -12.72 -10.19
N GLY A 74 6.09 -13.65 -10.03
CA GLY A 74 6.33 -15.06 -10.29
C GLY A 74 6.75 -15.32 -11.74
N ILE A 75 6.08 -14.69 -12.71
CA ILE A 75 6.48 -14.77 -14.13
C ILE A 75 7.89 -14.20 -14.32
N TYR A 76 8.15 -13.02 -13.77
CA TYR A 76 9.42 -12.32 -13.90
C TYR A 76 10.61 -13.11 -13.34
N LEU A 77 10.42 -13.77 -12.20
CA LEU A 77 11.45 -14.58 -11.54
C LEU A 77 11.70 -15.91 -12.26
N THR A 78 10.67 -16.51 -12.86
CA THR A 78 10.75 -17.91 -13.32
C THR A 78 10.84 -18.06 -14.83
N TYR A 79 10.41 -17.07 -15.61
CA TYR A 79 10.46 -17.15 -17.08
C TYR A 79 11.91 -17.19 -17.58
N SER A 80 12.26 -18.28 -18.27
CA SER A 80 13.61 -18.53 -18.81
C SER A 80 13.72 -18.34 -20.32
N GLY A 81 12.66 -17.88 -20.98
CA GLY A 81 12.65 -17.61 -22.42
C GLY A 81 13.31 -16.28 -22.78
N ASP A 82 13.02 -15.77 -23.98
CA ASP A 82 13.64 -14.53 -24.49
C ASP A 82 13.09 -13.27 -23.79
N ARG A 83 13.89 -12.73 -22.86
CA ARG A 83 13.60 -11.49 -22.13
C ARG A 83 13.93 -10.22 -22.92
N ALA A 84 14.66 -10.33 -24.04
CA ALA A 84 14.97 -9.19 -24.90
C ALA A 84 13.84 -8.90 -25.91
N SER A 85 12.85 -9.80 -26.01
CA SER A 85 11.68 -9.58 -26.86
C SER A 85 10.85 -8.37 -26.40
N GLU A 86 10.32 -7.60 -27.37
CA GLU A 86 9.49 -6.42 -27.09
C GLU A 86 8.28 -6.77 -26.21
N ALA A 87 7.70 -7.96 -26.40
CA ALA A 87 6.55 -8.42 -25.62
C ALA A 87 6.92 -8.71 -24.15
N PHE A 88 8.12 -9.24 -23.86
CA PHE A 88 8.57 -9.43 -22.48
C PHE A 88 8.93 -8.08 -21.84
N GLN A 89 9.59 -7.18 -22.56
CA GLN A 89 9.90 -5.83 -22.07
C GLN A 89 8.62 -5.03 -21.75
N ALA A 90 7.56 -5.22 -22.53
CA ALA A 90 6.24 -4.67 -22.25
C ALA A 90 5.62 -5.25 -20.96
N LEU A 91 5.78 -6.55 -20.70
CA LEU A 91 5.36 -7.20 -19.46
C LEU A 91 6.17 -6.71 -18.26
N GLU A 92 7.49 -6.60 -18.40
CA GLU A 92 8.38 -6.04 -17.38
C GLU A 92 7.99 -4.59 -17.05
N THR A 93 7.73 -3.77 -18.07
CA THR A 93 7.24 -2.40 -17.89
C THR A 93 5.91 -2.37 -17.12
N TYR A 94 4.99 -3.30 -17.40
CA TYR A 94 3.73 -3.40 -16.66
C TYR A 94 3.96 -3.77 -15.19
N LEU A 95 4.86 -4.72 -14.89
CA LEU A 95 5.25 -5.05 -13.53
C LEU A 95 5.89 -3.86 -12.81
N PHE A 96 6.77 -3.11 -13.48
CA PHE A 96 7.46 -1.97 -12.87
C PHE A 96 6.49 -0.84 -12.54
N ARG A 97 5.49 -0.60 -13.40
CA ARG A 97 4.36 0.30 -13.12
C ARG A 97 3.48 -0.22 -11.99
N LEU A 98 3.25 -1.52 -11.92
CA LEU A 98 2.50 -2.16 -10.84
C LEU A 98 3.18 -1.95 -9.48
N TRP A 99 4.50 -2.10 -9.42
CA TRP A 99 5.29 -1.75 -8.23
C TRP A 99 5.25 -0.26 -7.91
N PHE A 100 5.33 0.60 -8.93
CA PHE A 100 5.41 2.04 -8.74
C PHE A 100 4.10 2.63 -8.20
N SER A 101 2.97 2.14 -8.70
CA SER A 101 1.65 2.62 -8.29
C SER A 101 1.04 1.84 -7.13
N SER A 102 1.72 0.81 -6.62
CA SER A 102 1.15 -0.16 -5.68
C SER A 102 -0.21 -0.73 -6.16
N GLY A 103 -0.35 -0.99 -7.46
CA GLY A 103 -1.62 -1.36 -8.09
C GLY A 103 -1.59 -1.26 -9.62
N ILE A 104 -2.74 -1.43 -10.29
CA ILE A 104 -2.84 -1.43 -11.78
C ILE A 104 -3.29 -0.10 -12.36
N HIS A 105 -3.35 0.94 -11.54
CA HIS A 105 -3.78 2.26 -11.95
C HIS A 105 -2.61 3.22 -11.92
N HIS A 106 -2.68 4.25 -12.74
CA HIS A 106 -1.67 5.30 -12.72
C HIS A 106 -1.69 6.03 -11.37
N HIS A 107 -0.55 6.09 -10.69
CA HIS A 107 -0.41 6.69 -9.35
C HIS A 107 -1.00 8.11 -9.27
N TYR A 108 -0.85 8.89 -10.34
CA TYR A 108 -1.38 10.25 -10.48
C TYR A 108 -2.81 10.31 -11.05
N GLY A 109 -3.00 9.99 -12.34
CA GLY A 109 -4.30 10.07 -13.02
C GLY A 109 -5.34 9.01 -12.62
N SER A 110 -4.99 8.01 -11.82
CA SER A 110 -5.90 6.95 -11.35
C SER A 110 -6.54 6.09 -12.44
N GLU A 111 -6.22 6.25 -13.73
CA GLU A 111 -6.70 5.39 -14.82
C GLU A 111 -5.98 4.04 -14.84
N LYS A 112 -6.68 2.98 -15.24
CA LYS A 112 -6.09 1.65 -15.35
C LYS A 112 -5.02 1.59 -16.45
N PHE A 113 -3.98 0.79 -16.23
CA PHE A 113 -2.97 0.49 -17.22
C PHE A 113 -3.53 -0.30 -18.40
N GLU A 114 -3.19 0.12 -19.60
CA GLU A 114 -3.36 -0.69 -20.80
C GLU A 114 -2.11 -1.56 -21.00
N PRO A 115 -2.25 -2.90 -21.10
CA PRO A 115 -1.11 -3.79 -21.33
C PRO A 115 -0.61 -3.67 -22.78
N ALA A 116 0.69 -3.43 -22.94
CA ALA A 116 1.35 -3.38 -24.26
C ALA A 116 1.80 -4.77 -24.76
N PHE A 117 1.22 -5.84 -24.23
CA PHE A 117 1.42 -7.23 -24.63
C PHE A 117 0.06 -7.91 -24.80
N SER A 118 -0.01 -8.97 -25.59
CA SER A 118 -1.29 -9.65 -25.86
C SER A 118 -1.68 -10.64 -24.77
N ARG A 119 -2.99 -10.87 -24.61
CA ARG A 119 -3.51 -11.97 -23.77
C ARG A 119 -2.94 -13.33 -24.17
N ALA A 120 -2.79 -13.58 -25.47
CA ALA A 120 -2.24 -14.83 -25.99
C ALA A 120 -0.79 -15.04 -25.55
N TYR A 121 0.03 -13.98 -25.61
CA TYR A 121 1.42 -14.03 -25.17
C TYR A 121 1.55 -14.28 -23.67
N LEU A 122 0.75 -13.60 -22.84
CA LEU A 122 0.76 -13.84 -21.39
C LEU A 122 0.39 -15.30 -21.05
N LEU A 123 -0.59 -15.86 -21.76
CA LEU A 123 -0.98 -17.27 -21.60
C LEU A 123 0.12 -18.24 -22.04
N GLU A 124 0.84 -17.92 -23.11
CA GLU A 124 1.99 -18.70 -23.59
C GLU A 124 3.10 -18.73 -22.53
N ILE A 125 3.53 -17.56 -22.05
CA ILE A 125 4.52 -17.45 -20.96
C ILE A 125 4.07 -18.22 -19.72
N LEU A 126 2.81 -18.05 -19.30
CA LEU A 126 2.29 -18.75 -18.14
C LEU A 126 2.35 -20.26 -18.33
N ALA A 127 2.01 -20.76 -19.52
CA ALA A 127 2.12 -22.18 -19.83
C ALA A 127 3.58 -22.66 -19.79
N GLU A 128 4.54 -21.86 -20.22
CA GLU A 128 5.97 -22.18 -20.10
C GLU A 128 6.43 -22.30 -18.66
N VAL A 129 6.10 -21.30 -17.85
CA VAL A 129 6.39 -21.27 -16.40
C VAL A 129 5.73 -22.45 -15.69
N GLN A 130 4.48 -22.75 -16.05
CA GLN A 130 3.75 -23.87 -15.47
C GLN A 130 4.34 -25.22 -15.87
N ARG A 131 4.95 -25.39 -17.05
CA ARG A 131 5.63 -26.65 -17.42
C ARG A 131 6.74 -27.02 -16.44
N GLU A 132 7.40 -26.03 -15.84
CA GLU A 132 8.46 -26.18 -14.84
C GLU A 132 7.95 -26.32 -13.39
N GLY A 133 6.62 -26.36 -13.19
CA GLY A 133 6.02 -26.55 -11.87
C GLY A 133 6.05 -25.28 -11.02
N GLN A 134 5.82 -24.14 -11.66
CA GLN A 134 5.67 -22.83 -11.02
C GLN A 134 4.30 -22.25 -11.36
N LEU A 135 3.76 -21.40 -10.49
CA LEU A 135 2.49 -20.69 -10.74
C LEU A 135 1.29 -21.60 -11.08
N LEU A 136 1.23 -22.78 -10.47
CA LEU A 136 0.22 -23.80 -10.78
C LEU A 136 -1.17 -23.41 -10.29
N ARG A 137 -1.26 -22.50 -9.32
CA ARG A 137 -2.54 -21.93 -8.83
C ARG A 137 -3.30 -21.11 -9.86
N TYR A 138 -2.61 -20.46 -10.81
CA TYR A 138 -3.24 -19.56 -11.78
C TYR A 138 -3.85 -20.37 -12.93
N ARG A 139 -5.02 -20.96 -12.65
CA ARG A 139 -5.81 -21.79 -13.56
C ARG A 139 -7.30 -21.61 -13.27
N GLY A 140 -8.16 -21.86 -14.26
CA GLY A 140 -9.61 -21.75 -14.09
C GLY A 140 -10.04 -20.34 -13.64
N GLN A 141 -10.89 -20.26 -12.61
CA GLN A 141 -11.40 -19.00 -12.09
C GLN A 141 -10.30 -18.04 -11.62
N GLU A 142 -9.25 -18.56 -10.98
CA GLU A 142 -8.11 -17.75 -10.48
C GLU A 142 -7.43 -16.98 -11.61
N LEU A 143 -7.26 -17.62 -12.76
CA LEU A 143 -6.64 -17.00 -13.93
C LEU A 143 -7.61 -16.10 -14.68
N GLU A 144 -8.85 -16.54 -14.89
CA GLU A 144 -9.81 -15.77 -15.70
C GLU A 144 -10.16 -14.42 -15.05
N GLU A 145 -10.26 -14.38 -13.71
CA GLU A 145 -10.48 -13.12 -12.98
C GLU A 145 -9.34 -12.12 -13.21
N LEU A 146 -8.08 -12.57 -13.13
CA LEU A 146 -6.93 -11.71 -13.39
C LEU A 146 -6.83 -11.29 -14.85
N LEU A 147 -7.09 -12.21 -15.79
CA LEU A 147 -7.09 -11.88 -17.22
C LEU A 147 -8.17 -10.86 -17.57
N GLN A 148 -9.36 -10.98 -16.99
CA GLN A 148 -10.42 -10.00 -17.18
C GLN A 148 -9.99 -8.63 -16.63
N LEU A 149 -9.44 -8.60 -15.42
CA LEU A 149 -8.96 -7.36 -14.80
C LEU A 149 -7.83 -6.70 -15.63
N ILE A 150 -6.89 -7.47 -16.16
CA ILE A 150 -5.75 -6.97 -16.95
C ILE A 150 -6.22 -6.43 -18.32
N PHE A 151 -7.08 -7.16 -19.03
CA PHE A 151 -7.35 -6.89 -20.46
C PHE A 151 -8.70 -6.25 -20.77
N ASP A 152 -9.70 -6.34 -19.88
CA ASP A 152 -11.01 -5.72 -20.12
C ASP A 152 -10.99 -4.27 -19.60
N PRO A 153 -10.95 -3.23 -20.47
CA PRO A 153 -10.85 -1.84 -20.03
C PRO A 153 -12.07 -1.38 -19.20
N GLN A 154 -13.19 -2.10 -19.24
CA GLN A 154 -14.40 -1.77 -18.48
C GLN A 154 -14.36 -2.27 -17.03
N VAL A 155 -13.45 -3.18 -16.69
CA VAL A 155 -13.31 -3.69 -15.32
C VAL A 155 -12.31 -2.83 -14.55
N ALA A 156 -12.76 -2.21 -13.46
CA ALA A 156 -11.96 -1.31 -12.62
C ALA A 156 -11.23 -0.22 -13.45
N PRO A 157 -11.95 0.55 -14.30
CA PRO A 157 -11.33 1.50 -15.23
C PRO A 157 -10.53 2.60 -14.51
N ARG A 158 -10.94 2.95 -13.28
CA ARG A 158 -10.28 3.94 -12.44
C ARG A 158 -10.13 3.44 -11.00
N ARG A 159 -9.04 3.84 -10.34
CA ARG A 159 -8.84 3.62 -8.90
C ARG A 159 -9.84 4.44 -8.10
N THR A 160 -9.91 5.73 -8.42
CA THR A 160 -10.72 6.72 -7.72
C THR A 160 -11.44 7.60 -8.72
N VAL A 161 -12.73 7.86 -8.47
CA VAL A 161 -13.56 8.83 -9.19
C VAL A 161 -14.07 9.84 -8.16
N GLN A 162 -13.80 11.13 -8.37
CA GLN A 162 -14.08 12.20 -7.39
C GLN A 162 -15.11 13.23 -7.87
N SER A 163 -15.66 13.06 -9.07
CA SER A 163 -16.65 13.99 -9.63
C SER A 163 -17.46 13.33 -10.74
N GLY A 164 -18.74 13.69 -10.84
CA GLY A 164 -19.65 13.18 -11.86
C GLY A 164 -21.07 13.00 -11.29
N ASP A 165 -21.98 12.54 -12.14
CA ASP A 165 -23.36 12.21 -11.75
C ASP A 165 -23.53 10.73 -11.37
N GLU A 166 -22.46 9.92 -11.46
CA GLU A 166 -22.45 8.51 -11.09
C GLU A 166 -22.12 8.29 -9.61
N ASP A 167 -22.42 7.09 -9.09
CA ASP A 167 -22.08 6.69 -7.72
C ASP A 167 -20.54 6.54 -7.61
N LEU A 168 -19.91 7.46 -6.89
CA LEU A 168 -18.45 7.56 -6.82
C LEU A 168 -17.80 6.33 -6.17
N VAL A 169 -18.51 5.68 -5.23
CA VAL A 169 -18.04 4.47 -4.56
C VAL A 169 -18.03 3.30 -5.55
N GLN A 170 -19.10 3.12 -6.32
CA GLN A 170 -19.20 2.03 -7.29
C GLN A 170 -18.33 2.24 -8.54
N ALA A 171 -18.08 3.49 -8.91
CA ALA A 171 -17.21 3.85 -10.04
C ALA A 171 -15.71 3.70 -9.70
N SER A 172 -15.36 3.66 -8.41
CA SER A 172 -13.99 3.52 -7.91
C SER A 172 -13.64 2.06 -7.62
N SER A 173 -12.37 1.69 -7.81
CA SER A 173 -11.88 0.33 -7.54
C SER A 173 -10.97 0.21 -6.32
N ALA A 174 -10.64 1.34 -5.66
CA ALA A 174 -10.01 1.34 -4.34
C ALA A 174 -10.83 0.49 -3.35
N ASN A 175 -10.17 -0.35 -2.54
CA ASN A 175 -10.80 -1.39 -1.73
C ASN A 175 -11.28 -0.88 -0.36
N PHE A 176 -11.85 0.33 -0.33
CA PHE A 176 -12.33 0.98 0.89
C PHE A 176 -13.77 0.62 1.26
N TYR A 177 -14.54 0.16 0.28
CA TYR A 177 -15.94 -0.21 0.42
C TYR A 177 -16.16 -1.59 -0.19
N ALA A 178 -16.97 -2.41 0.45
CA ALA A 178 -17.31 -3.72 -0.09
C ALA A 178 -18.15 -3.61 -1.37
N PRO A 179 -18.02 -4.56 -2.31
CA PRO A 179 -18.89 -4.62 -3.48
C PRO A 179 -20.37 -4.54 -3.09
N GLY A 180 -21.10 -3.61 -3.70
CA GLY A 180 -22.53 -3.41 -3.44
C GLY A 180 -22.88 -2.41 -2.34
N VAL A 181 -21.88 -1.79 -1.69
CA VAL A 181 -22.07 -0.54 -0.95
C VAL A 181 -22.24 0.60 -1.97
N THR A 182 -23.23 1.46 -1.75
CA THR A 182 -23.46 2.68 -2.54
C THR A 182 -22.89 3.91 -1.85
N GLN A 183 -22.63 4.98 -2.59
CA GLN A 183 -22.23 6.28 -2.04
C GLN A 183 -23.22 6.77 -0.98
N ALA A 184 -24.52 6.76 -1.29
CA ALA A 184 -25.55 7.25 -0.37
C ALA A 184 -25.63 6.43 0.94
N GLU A 185 -25.37 5.13 0.86
CA GLU A 185 -25.29 4.25 2.03
C GLU A 185 -24.08 4.59 2.90
N ALA A 186 -22.91 4.81 2.29
CA ALA A 186 -21.68 5.15 3.00
C ALA A 186 -21.76 6.54 3.66
N GLU A 187 -22.18 7.57 2.92
CA GLU A 187 -22.41 8.93 3.46
C GLU A 187 -23.42 8.90 4.60
N GLY A 188 -24.54 8.20 4.42
CA GLY A 188 -25.58 8.06 5.44
C GLY A 188 -25.13 7.24 6.66
N PHE A 189 -24.19 6.31 6.50
CA PHE A 189 -23.59 5.58 7.62
C PHE A 189 -22.74 6.49 8.50
N TYR A 190 -21.79 7.22 7.90
CA TYR A 190 -20.90 8.11 8.65
C TYR A 190 -21.59 9.36 9.20
N ALA A 191 -22.55 9.94 8.46
CA ALA A 191 -23.35 11.05 8.96
C ALA A 191 -24.08 10.69 10.27
N ARG A 192 -24.73 9.52 10.31
CA ARG A 192 -25.39 9.02 11.54
C ARG A 192 -24.38 8.76 12.66
N ALA A 193 -23.22 8.20 12.35
CA ALA A 193 -22.18 7.95 13.34
C ALA A 193 -21.69 9.25 14.00
N TYR A 194 -21.56 10.34 13.23
CA TYR A 194 -21.24 11.67 13.79
C TYR A 194 -22.40 12.28 14.60
N GLU A 195 -23.66 12.05 14.20
CA GLU A 195 -24.84 12.48 14.97
C GLU A 195 -24.91 11.80 16.36
N ASP A 196 -24.51 10.53 16.43
CA ASP A 196 -24.53 9.71 17.63
C ASP A 196 -23.40 10.04 18.64
N LEU A 197 -22.44 10.90 18.27
CA LEU A 197 -21.39 11.34 19.19
C LEU A 197 -21.98 12.05 20.42
N SER A 198 -21.38 11.78 21.58
CA SER A 198 -21.68 12.50 22.81
C SER A 198 -21.22 13.96 22.73
N GLU A 199 -21.69 14.79 23.66
CA GLU A 199 -21.28 16.19 23.71
C GLU A 199 -19.78 16.38 23.96
N ALA A 200 -19.15 15.45 24.69
CA ALA A 200 -17.72 15.47 24.93
C ALA A 200 -16.94 15.11 23.65
N GLU A 201 -17.36 14.07 22.94
CA GLU A 201 -16.74 13.66 21.67
C GLU A 201 -16.90 14.74 20.59
N ARG A 202 -18.03 15.45 20.53
CA ARG A 202 -18.20 16.57 19.58
C ARG A 202 -17.20 17.71 19.75
N GLN A 203 -16.58 17.87 20.92
CA GLN A 203 -15.52 18.87 21.15
C GLN A 203 -14.14 18.41 20.67
N ALA A 204 -13.94 17.09 20.58
CA ALA A 204 -12.70 16.45 20.16
C ALA A 204 -13.05 15.22 19.30
N PRO A 205 -13.68 15.42 18.12
CA PRO A 205 -14.26 14.30 17.38
C PRO A 205 -13.17 13.35 16.88
N PRO A 206 -13.38 12.02 16.99
CA PRO A 206 -12.55 11.06 16.29
C PRO A 206 -12.79 11.16 14.78
N SER A 207 -11.77 10.83 13.99
CA SER A 207 -11.87 10.76 12.52
C SER A 207 -12.60 9.48 12.09
N LEU A 208 -13.92 9.42 12.29
CA LEU A 208 -14.73 8.23 12.02
C LEU A 208 -14.54 7.75 10.58
N GLY A 209 -14.29 6.44 10.43
CA GLY A 209 -14.05 5.80 9.14
C GLY A 209 -12.60 5.80 8.66
N LEU A 210 -11.68 6.54 9.29
CA LEU A 210 -10.29 6.68 8.82
C LEU A 210 -9.54 5.34 8.68
N ASN A 211 -9.79 4.40 9.58
CA ASN A 211 -9.01 3.16 9.71
C ASN A 211 -9.86 1.89 9.53
N SER A 212 -10.79 1.92 8.58
CA SER A 212 -11.67 0.79 8.34
C SER A 212 -12.05 0.67 6.87
N ARG A 213 -12.33 -0.57 6.44
CA ARG A 213 -13.11 -0.82 5.23
C ARG A 213 -14.59 -0.91 5.61
N LEU A 214 -15.48 -0.31 4.81
CA LEU A 214 -16.92 -0.40 5.05
C LEU A 214 -17.49 -1.65 4.35
N GLY A 215 -17.80 -2.66 5.15
CA GLY A 215 -18.41 -3.91 4.72
C GLY A 215 -19.94 -3.85 4.63
N LYS A 216 -20.52 -4.81 3.91
CA LYS A 216 -21.97 -5.02 3.83
C LYS A 216 -22.28 -6.49 4.04
N SER A 217 -23.11 -6.79 5.03
CA SER A 217 -23.54 -8.15 5.33
C SER A 217 -24.50 -8.67 4.24
N VAL A 218 -24.75 -9.98 4.25
CA VAL A 218 -25.72 -10.62 3.34
C VAL A 218 -27.14 -10.07 3.52
N ASP A 219 -27.48 -9.62 4.73
CA ASP A 219 -28.77 -8.99 5.05
C ASP A 219 -28.84 -7.50 4.64
N GLY A 220 -27.73 -6.94 4.15
CA GLY A 220 -27.64 -5.55 3.70
C GLY A 220 -27.19 -4.55 4.77
N GLU A 221 -26.98 -4.99 6.01
CA GLU A 221 -26.47 -4.16 7.10
C GLU A 221 -24.99 -3.80 6.88
N LEU A 222 -24.65 -2.52 7.05
CA LEU A 222 -23.30 -2.00 6.92
C LEU A 222 -22.53 -2.15 8.24
N TYR A 223 -21.24 -2.44 8.15
CA TYR A 223 -20.36 -2.56 9.31
C TYR A 223 -18.91 -2.21 8.94
N GLU A 224 -18.10 -1.86 9.93
CA GLU A 224 -16.69 -1.53 9.71
C GLU A 224 -15.77 -2.74 9.96
N GLU A 225 -14.95 -3.06 8.98
CA GLU A 225 -13.79 -3.95 9.10
C GLU A 225 -12.59 -3.11 9.53
N VAL A 226 -12.43 -2.95 10.83
CA VAL A 226 -11.42 -2.07 11.43
C VAL A 226 -10.01 -2.62 11.23
N TYR A 227 -9.09 -1.77 10.78
CA TYR A 227 -7.68 -2.06 10.61
C TYR A 227 -6.96 -2.10 11.96
N LYS A 228 -6.71 -3.30 12.48
CA LYS A 228 -6.07 -3.49 13.80
C LYS A 228 -5.42 -4.86 13.95
N GLN A 229 -4.61 -5.02 14.99
CA GLN A 229 -4.13 -6.35 15.40
C GLN A 229 -5.31 -7.29 15.66
N GLY A 230 -5.34 -8.41 14.94
CA GLY A 230 -6.43 -9.40 15.01
C GLY A 230 -7.71 -8.99 14.28
N GLY A 231 -7.68 -7.92 13.48
CA GLY A 231 -8.69 -7.59 12.48
C GLY A 231 -8.08 -7.55 11.07
N LEU A 232 -8.71 -6.81 10.15
CA LEU A 232 -8.19 -6.59 8.81
C LEU A 232 -6.79 -5.94 8.87
N TYR A 233 -5.86 -6.43 8.04
CA TYR A 233 -4.42 -6.10 8.04
C TYR A 233 -3.64 -6.45 9.32
N GLY A 234 -4.21 -7.27 10.21
CA GLY A 234 -3.62 -7.59 11.51
C GLY A 234 -2.24 -8.23 11.48
N GLU A 235 -1.87 -8.98 10.43
CA GLU A 235 -0.54 -9.57 10.26
C GLU A 235 0.54 -8.50 10.01
N ALA A 236 0.26 -7.55 9.10
CA ALA A 236 1.12 -6.42 8.83
C ALA A 236 1.26 -5.53 10.09
N LEU A 237 0.14 -5.18 10.70
CA LEU A 237 0.12 -4.34 11.90
C LEU A 237 0.82 -5.01 13.08
N THR A 238 0.79 -6.34 13.19
CA THR A 238 1.55 -7.07 14.21
C THR A 238 3.07 -6.92 14.02
N ARG A 239 3.55 -6.98 12.77
CA ARG A 239 4.97 -6.72 12.44
C ARG A 239 5.35 -5.27 12.72
N ILE A 240 4.51 -4.32 12.31
CA ILE A 240 4.69 -2.88 12.59
C ILE A 240 4.81 -2.64 14.11
N ILE A 241 3.87 -3.16 14.90
CA ILE A 241 3.89 -3.07 16.37
C ILE A 241 5.18 -3.64 16.96
N ALA A 242 5.68 -4.77 16.44
CA ALA A 242 6.92 -5.37 16.95
C ALA A 242 8.13 -4.46 16.70
N SER A 243 8.24 -3.87 15.51
CA SER A 243 9.30 -2.92 15.16
C SER A 243 9.20 -1.61 15.96
N LEU A 244 7.99 -1.07 16.11
CA LEU A 244 7.75 0.11 16.96
C LEU A 244 8.13 -0.14 18.43
N LYS A 245 7.82 -1.33 18.98
CA LYS A 245 8.24 -1.72 20.33
C LYS A 245 9.76 -1.76 20.48
N SER A 246 10.49 -2.21 19.45
CA SER A 246 11.96 -2.17 19.45
C SER A 246 12.47 -0.73 19.38
N ALA A 247 11.78 0.15 18.65
CA ALA A 247 12.13 1.58 18.54
C ALA A 247 11.97 2.36 19.85
N VAL A 248 11.00 1.98 20.72
CA VAL A 248 10.73 2.62 22.04
C VAL A 248 12.00 2.77 22.91
N ALA A 249 12.92 1.80 22.84
CA ALA A 249 14.15 1.80 23.62
C ALA A 249 15.11 2.94 23.24
N TYR A 250 14.97 3.48 22.02
CA TYR A 250 15.85 4.49 21.44
C TYR A 250 15.16 5.84 21.25
N ALA A 251 13.94 6.01 21.78
CA ALA A 251 13.23 7.28 21.75
C ALA A 251 14.07 8.38 22.45
N GLU A 252 14.19 9.54 21.81
CA GLU A 252 15.05 10.64 22.24
C GLU A 252 14.46 11.45 23.40
N THR A 253 13.13 11.41 23.57
CA THR A 253 12.39 12.09 24.64
C THR A 253 11.34 11.18 25.26
N ASP A 254 10.89 11.51 26.48
CA ASP A 254 9.77 10.80 27.13
C ASP A 254 8.44 11.06 26.41
N GLU A 255 8.29 12.24 25.80
CA GLU A 255 7.19 12.58 24.88
C GLU A 255 7.17 11.67 23.66
N GLN A 256 8.29 11.51 22.95
CA GLN A 256 8.40 10.63 21.79
C GLN A 256 8.10 9.18 22.16
N ARG A 257 8.58 8.74 23.33
CA ARG A 257 8.25 7.42 23.85
C ARG A 257 6.74 7.24 24.02
N ARG A 258 6.05 8.23 24.59
CA ARG A 258 4.59 8.23 24.74
C ARG A 258 3.89 8.20 23.38
N THR A 259 4.36 8.99 22.41
CA THR A 259 3.84 9.00 21.04
C THR A 259 3.88 7.59 20.41
N ILE A 260 5.03 6.90 20.48
CA ILE A 260 5.18 5.54 19.94
C ILE A 260 4.25 4.56 20.67
N LEU A 261 4.12 4.67 21.99
CA LEU A 261 3.24 3.80 22.78
C LEU A 261 1.76 4.02 22.45
N SER A 262 1.30 5.26 22.27
CA SER A 262 -0.05 5.58 21.83
C SER A 262 -0.33 5.03 20.43
N LEU A 263 0.63 5.13 19.50
CA LEU A 263 0.51 4.55 18.16
C LEU A 263 0.39 3.01 18.22
N ILE A 264 1.18 2.37 19.07
CA ILE A 264 1.09 0.92 19.31
C ILE A 264 -0.30 0.54 19.84
N ASP A 265 -0.85 1.29 20.78
CA ASP A 265 -2.16 1.00 21.36
C ASP A 265 -3.30 1.28 20.37
N TYR A 266 -3.18 2.30 19.53
CA TYR A 266 -4.05 2.50 18.37
C TYR A 266 -4.04 1.27 17.45
N TYR A 267 -2.89 0.80 17.00
CA TYR A 267 -2.83 -0.37 16.11
C TYR A 267 -3.32 -1.67 16.75
N LYS A 268 -3.19 -1.83 18.07
CA LYS A 268 -3.77 -3.00 18.76
C LYS A 268 -5.29 -2.97 18.80
N THR A 269 -5.87 -1.79 19.03
CA THR A 269 -7.29 -1.65 19.38
C THR A 269 -8.17 -1.22 18.20
N GLY A 270 -7.60 -0.50 17.25
CA GLY A 270 -8.29 0.21 16.19
C GLY A 270 -9.06 1.45 16.67
N ASP A 271 -8.84 1.90 17.91
CA ASP A 271 -9.58 2.99 18.54
C ASP A 271 -9.11 4.37 18.06
N LEU A 272 -9.98 5.13 17.41
CA LEU A 272 -9.67 6.44 16.86
C LEU A 272 -9.41 7.51 17.93
N ASP A 273 -9.85 7.32 19.18
CA ASP A 273 -9.46 8.20 20.27
C ASP A 273 -7.97 8.00 20.64
N LYS A 274 -7.47 6.76 20.52
CA LYS A 274 -6.02 6.48 20.68
C LYS A 274 -5.21 7.10 19.53
N TYR A 275 -5.80 7.20 18.34
CA TYR A 275 -5.19 7.93 17.23
C TYR A 275 -5.12 9.44 17.53
N ASN A 276 -6.18 10.03 18.09
CA ASN A 276 -6.15 11.41 18.59
C ASN A 276 -5.06 11.60 19.66
N ASP A 277 -4.95 10.70 20.64
CA ASP A 277 -3.89 10.72 21.66
C ASP A 277 -2.49 10.69 21.03
N TYR A 278 -2.29 9.85 20.01
CA TYR A 278 -1.05 9.79 19.24
C TYR A 278 -0.77 11.12 18.53
N CYS A 279 -1.73 11.67 17.79
CA CYS A 279 -1.57 12.92 17.04
C CYS A 279 -1.25 14.10 17.95
N ILE A 280 -1.91 14.20 19.11
CA ILE A 280 -1.65 15.26 20.11
C ILE A 280 -0.24 15.12 20.69
N SER A 281 0.14 13.92 21.14
CA SER A 281 1.48 13.68 21.69
C SER A 281 2.57 13.92 20.64
N TRP A 282 2.31 13.54 19.39
CA TRP A 282 3.23 13.75 18.28
C TRP A 282 3.42 15.24 17.98
N VAL A 283 2.34 16.02 17.86
CA VAL A 283 2.44 17.43 17.48
C VAL A 283 3.05 18.30 18.57
N GLU A 284 2.82 17.96 19.84
CA GLU A 284 3.41 18.66 20.98
C GLU A 284 4.92 18.39 21.14
N ASP A 285 5.42 17.29 20.58
CA ASP A 285 6.83 16.90 20.67
C ASP A 285 7.69 17.48 19.54
N THR A 286 8.19 18.70 19.72
CA THR A 286 8.96 19.45 18.71
C THR A 286 10.49 19.35 18.90
N LYS A 287 10.96 18.56 19.86
CA LYS A 287 12.38 18.44 20.25
C LYS A 287 13.18 17.34 19.52
N PRO A 288 12.61 16.21 19.09
CA PRO A 288 13.40 15.10 18.54
C PRO A 288 14.18 15.47 17.28
N GLU A 289 15.33 14.82 17.11
CA GLU A 289 16.14 14.87 15.89
C GLU A 289 15.61 13.91 14.84
N VAL A 290 15.16 12.73 15.27
CA VAL A 290 14.48 11.75 14.41
C VAL A 290 12.99 11.83 14.71
N ASP A 291 12.18 11.94 13.66
CA ASP A 291 10.72 11.86 13.76
C ASP A 291 10.18 10.95 12.65
N PHE A 292 8.89 10.63 12.73
CA PHE A 292 8.27 9.71 11.80
C PHE A 292 6.77 9.94 11.65
N ILE A 293 6.25 9.51 10.50
CA ILE A 293 4.83 9.27 10.22
C ILE A 293 4.68 7.77 10.02
N ASN A 294 3.67 7.16 10.63
CA ASN A 294 3.32 5.75 10.42
C ASN A 294 1.84 5.59 10.80
N GLY A 295 0.97 5.48 9.80
CA GLY A 295 -0.47 5.64 10.05
C GLY A 295 -1.33 5.49 8.80
N PHE A 296 -2.65 5.43 9.04
CA PHE A 296 -3.65 5.72 8.00
C PHE A 296 -3.88 7.23 8.05
N THR A 297 -3.36 7.96 7.06
CA THR A 297 -3.18 9.41 7.18
C THR A 297 -4.03 10.19 6.18
N GLU A 298 -3.70 10.06 4.89
CA GLU A 298 -4.30 10.86 3.83
C GLU A 298 -5.50 10.17 3.19
N VAL A 299 -6.52 10.95 2.85
CA VAL A 299 -7.81 10.44 2.37
C VAL A 299 -8.03 10.64 0.87
N TYR A 300 -7.00 11.04 0.12
CA TYR A 300 -7.10 11.42 -1.29
C TYR A 300 -7.58 10.29 -2.22
N THR A 301 -7.19 9.04 -1.92
CA THR A 301 -7.56 7.88 -2.73
C THR A 301 -9.01 7.43 -2.50
N ASP A 302 -9.62 7.80 -1.37
CA ASP A 302 -11.02 7.52 -1.11
C ASP A 302 -11.91 8.44 -1.96
N PRO A 303 -12.84 7.93 -2.79
CA PRO A 303 -13.80 8.76 -3.51
C PRO A 303 -14.64 9.68 -2.61
N LEU A 304 -14.83 9.33 -1.33
CA LEU A 304 -15.60 10.13 -0.36
C LEU A 304 -14.73 10.91 0.63
N GLY A 305 -13.40 10.81 0.54
CA GLY A 305 -12.47 11.54 1.43
C GLY A 305 -12.60 11.20 2.92
N THR A 306 -12.99 9.97 3.27
CA THR A 306 -13.17 9.48 4.65
C THR A 306 -12.09 8.49 5.07
N LYS A 307 -11.63 7.61 4.17
CA LYS A 307 -10.71 6.51 4.45
C LYS A 307 -9.25 6.89 4.28
N GLY A 308 -8.43 6.59 5.27
CA GLY A 308 -7.00 6.86 5.24
C GLY A 308 -6.22 5.79 4.49
N MET A 309 -5.41 6.21 3.52
CA MET A 309 -4.34 5.40 2.95
C MET A 309 -3.24 5.18 3.99
N TRP A 310 -2.70 3.98 4.04
CA TRP A 310 -1.55 3.67 4.89
C TRP A 310 -0.28 4.24 4.28
N GLU A 311 0.47 4.99 5.07
CA GLU A 311 1.78 5.53 4.71
C GLU A 311 2.75 5.54 5.89
N SER A 312 4.03 5.61 5.56
CA SER A 312 5.06 5.87 6.55
C SER A 312 6.26 6.60 5.96
N LEU A 313 6.84 7.46 6.78
CA LEU A 313 8.02 8.23 6.45
C LEU A 313 8.86 8.38 7.72
N VAL A 314 10.15 8.07 7.64
CA VAL A 314 11.11 8.28 8.73
C VAL A 314 12.07 9.36 8.29
N HIS A 315 12.31 10.37 9.13
CA HIS A 315 13.14 11.50 8.74
C HIS A 315 14.01 12.01 9.88
N VAL A 316 15.10 12.67 9.50
CA VAL A 316 16.06 13.30 10.42
C VAL A 316 16.05 14.80 10.18
N ARG A 317 15.99 15.59 11.24
CA ARG A 317 16.03 17.05 11.19
C ARG A 317 17.32 17.53 10.55
N ASP A 318 17.20 18.52 9.66
CA ASP A 318 18.31 19.32 9.16
C ASP A 318 18.35 20.65 9.89
N HIS A 319 19.31 20.83 10.80
CA HIS A 319 19.42 22.07 11.57
C HIS A 319 19.84 23.29 10.75
N GLU A 320 20.64 23.11 9.69
CA GLU A 320 21.10 24.24 8.89
C GLU A 320 19.95 24.77 8.05
N ALA A 321 19.23 23.87 7.37
CA ALA A 321 18.09 24.22 6.56
C ALA A 321 16.89 24.70 7.41
N SER A 322 16.70 24.14 8.62
CA SER A 322 15.62 24.57 9.53
C SER A 322 15.78 26.00 10.05
N GLN A 323 16.97 26.62 10.02
CA GLN A 323 17.13 28.03 10.39
C GLN A 323 16.28 28.97 9.50
N ARG A 324 16.02 28.57 8.26
CA ARG A 324 15.18 29.31 7.32
C ARG A 324 13.72 29.29 7.75
N THR A 325 13.17 28.10 8.03
CA THR A 325 11.78 27.93 8.46
C THR A 325 11.52 28.53 9.84
N GLU A 326 12.48 28.43 10.78
CA GLU A 326 12.38 29.07 12.09
C GLU A 326 12.20 30.59 12.00
N LYS A 327 12.95 31.26 11.11
CA LYS A 327 12.79 32.70 10.86
C LYS A 327 11.40 33.03 10.34
N ILE A 328 10.91 32.28 9.34
CA ILE A 328 9.58 32.48 8.73
C ILE A 328 8.49 32.32 9.80
N CYS A 329 8.53 31.25 10.58
CA CYS A 329 7.56 30.97 11.64
C CYS A 329 7.60 32.02 12.76
N SER A 330 8.78 32.57 13.09
CA SER A 330 8.89 33.62 14.11
C SER A 330 8.18 34.92 13.72
N GLU A 331 8.02 35.17 12.42
CA GLU A 331 7.33 36.34 11.86
C GLU A 331 5.89 36.03 11.41
N ALA A 332 5.33 34.86 11.77
CA ALA A 332 3.98 34.43 11.35
C ALA A 332 2.90 35.49 11.61
N LYS A 333 3.00 36.22 12.73
CA LYS A 333 2.09 37.32 13.05
C LYS A 333 2.20 38.48 12.06
N TRP A 334 3.43 38.84 11.67
CA TRP A 334 3.64 39.91 10.69
C TRP A 334 2.99 39.54 9.35
N PHE A 335 3.20 38.30 8.88
CA PHE A 335 2.58 37.81 7.64
C PHE A 335 1.05 37.74 7.75
N GLU A 336 0.47 37.34 8.87
CA GLU A 336 -1.00 37.34 9.03
C GLU A 336 -1.56 38.77 9.02
N ASP A 337 -0.92 39.69 9.75
CA ASP A 337 -1.37 41.09 9.87
C ASP A 337 -1.30 41.83 8.52
N HIS A 338 -0.29 41.53 7.68
CA HIS A 338 -0.08 42.15 6.37
C HIS A 338 -0.73 41.41 5.19
N ALA A 339 -1.37 40.25 5.43
CA ALA A 339 -1.99 39.49 4.35
C ALA A 339 -3.08 40.33 3.64
N PRO A 340 -3.20 40.26 2.30
CA PRO A 340 -4.12 41.10 1.53
C PRO A 340 -5.58 40.61 1.60
N VAL A 341 -5.97 40.01 2.71
CA VAL A 341 -7.29 39.43 2.95
C VAL A 341 -8.11 40.32 3.89
N ASP A 342 -9.44 40.18 3.86
CA ASP A 342 -10.35 40.91 4.75
C ASP A 342 -9.97 40.67 6.23
N PRO A 343 -9.85 41.72 7.07
CA PRO A 343 -9.52 41.57 8.48
C PRO A 343 -10.41 40.61 9.28
N ARG A 344 -11.67 40.38 8.83
CA ARG A 344 -12.58 39.41 9.44
C ARG A 344 -12.04 37.98 9.36
N PHE A 345 -11.25 37.67 8.35
CA PHE A 345 -10.70 36.33 8.10
C PHE A 345 -9.31 36.15 8.70
N LYS A 346 -8.69 37.19 9.28
CA LYS A 346 -7.37 37.09 9.91
C LYS A 346 -7.42 36.49 11.31
N LYS A 347 -6.44 35.66 11.66
CA LYS A 347 -6.18 35.19 13.03
C LYS A 347 -5.60 36.34 13.86
N LYS A 348 -6.11 36.52 15.09
CA LYS A 348 -5.60 37.57 16.02
C LYS A 348 -4.20 37.20 16.54
N GLU A 349 -4.05 35.92 16.86
CA GLU A 349 -2.83 35.30 17.36
C GLU A 349 -2.64 34.01 16.56
N PRO A 350 -1.97 34.06 15.40
CA PRO A 350 -1.58 32.83 14.71
C PRO A 350 -0.65 32.07 15.65
N ARG A 351 -1.07 30.89 16.11
CA ARG A 351 -0.20 29.99 16.88
C ARG A 351 0.89 29.46 15.94
N GLY A 352 2.11 29.34 16.47
CA GLY A 352 3.26 28.90 15.70
C GLY A 352 3.08 27.49 15.16
N VAL A 353 3.19 27.34 13.85
CA VAL A 353 3.42 26.04 13.19
C VAL A 353 4.87 25.63 13.49
N SER A 354 5.09 24.39 13.93
CA SER A 354 6.45 23.86 14.05
C SER A 354 6.90 23.41 12.68
N ALA A 355 7.65 24.27 11.99
CA ALA A 355 8.18 23.97 10.66
C ALA A 355 9.62 23.50 10.72
N THR A 356 9.88 22.32 10.20
CA THR A 356 11.22 21.71 10.19
C THR A 356 11.60 21.27 8.79
N VAL A 357 12.84 21.56 8.41
CA VAL A 357 13.43 20.96 7.22
C VAL A 357 14.09 19.65 7.62
N VAL A 358 13.90 18.60 6.83
CA VAL A 358 14.33 17.24 7.17
C VAL A 358 14.96 16.54 5.97
N SER A 359 15.76 15.51 6.28
CA SER A 359 16.19 14.50 5.34
C SER A 359 15.46 13.19 5.60
N VAL A 360 14.75 12.68 4.61
CA VAL A 360 14.10 11.37 4.71
C VAL A 360 15.13 10.25 4.75
N ALA A 361 14.90 9.29 5.64
CA ALA A 361 15.67 8.07 5.80
C ALA A 361 14.97 6.84 5.21
N MET A 362 13.63 6.80 5.24
CA MET A 362 12.84 5.70 4.69
C MET A 362 11.45 6.20 4.26
N LEU A 363 10.98 5.70 3.12
CA LEU A 363 9.65 5.93 2.56
C LEU A 363 8.88 4.60 2.46
N ALA A 364 7.60 4.58 2.81
CA ALA A 364 6.73 3.43 2.60
C ALA A 364 5.26 3.82 2.41
N GLY A 365 4.47 2.88 1.89
CA GLY A 365 3.04 3.08 1.64
C GLY A 365 2.78 4.15 0.60
N ASP A 366 1.79 5.02 0.81
CA ASP A 366 1.41 6.07 -0.15
C ASP A 366 2.49 7.15 -0.36
N SER A 367 3.53 7.15 0.48
CA SER A 367 4.74 7.98 0.34
C SER A 367 5.86 7.31 -0.48
N TYR A 368 5.68 6.10 -1.03
CA TYR A 368 6.70 5.37 -1.80
C TYR A 368 6.12 4.64 -3.02
N PRO A 369 6.84 4.61 -4.16
CA PRO A 369 8.09 5.31 -4.48
C PRO A 369 7.91 6.76 -4.95
N ALA A 370 6.69 7.15 -5.34
CA ALA A 370 6.34 8.56 -5.50
C ALA A 370 6.10 9.15 -4.10
N THR A 371 6.82 10.23 -3.76
CA THR A 371 6.81 10.82 -2.42
C THR A 371 6.36 12.27 -2.48
N PRO A 372 5.68 12.78 -1.43
CA PRO A 372 5.55 14.22 -1.26
C PRO A 372 6.93 14.87 -1.04
N ILE A 373 6.96 16.19 -1.22
CA ILE A 373 8.13 17.06 -0.96
C ILE A 373 7.94 17.92 0.29
N GLY A 374 6.69 18.04 0.75
CA GLY A 374 6.26 18.75 1.95
C GLY A 374 5.07 18.02 2.58
N ILE A 375 4.94 18.10 3.91
CA ILE A 375 3.86 17.44 4.68
C ILE A 375 3.40 18.37 5.81
N ASN A 376 2.08 18.45 6.05
CA ASN A 376 1.50 19.22 7.15
C ASN A 376 0.46 18.42 7.92
N LEU A 377 0.81 17.97 9.12
CA LEU A 377 0.01 17.02 9.91
C LEU A 377 -0.16 17.48 11.38
N PRO A 378 -1.16 16.94 12.12
CA PRO A 378 -2.18 15.97 11.69
C PRO A 378 -3.34 16.60 10.90
N ASN A 379 -4.16 15.78 10.25
CA ASN A 379 -5.30 16.22 9.44
C ASN A 379 -6.50 16.73 10.27
N ALA A 380 -6.66 16.31 11.52
CA ALA A 380 -7.80 16.71 12.34
C ALA A 380 -7.76 18.20 12.71
N ASP A 381 -8.68 18.99 12.14
CA ASP A 381 -8.72 20.46 12.29
C ASP A 381 -8.78 20.94 13.75
N TRP A 382 -9.51 20.23 14.62
CA TRP A 382 -9.62 20.61 16.03
C TRP A 382 -8.29 20.43 16.78
N ILE A 383 -7.49 19.42 16.42
CA ILE A 383 -6.14 19.21 16.96
C ILE A 383 -5.24 20.33 16.46
N ARG A 384 -5.30 20.66 15.16
CA ARG A 384 -4.53 21.79 14.58
C ARG A 384 -4.84 23.11 15.28
N ALA A 385 -6.11 23.37 15.54
CA ALA A 385 -6.56 24.59 16.22
C ALA A 385 -6.11 24.64 17.70
N THR A 386 -6.07 23.50 18.39
CA THR A 386 -5.90 23.44 19.86
C THR A 386 -4.48 23.12 20.31
N HIS A 387 -3.76 22.28 19.56
CA HIS A 387 -2.42 21.78 19.88
C HIS A 387 -1.36 22.22 18.87
N GLY A 388 -1.76 22.62 17.66
CA GLY A 388 -0.87 23.05 16.58
C GLY A 388 -0.72 21.99 15.48
N SER A 389 0.20 22.22 14.55
CA SER A 389 0.57 21.27 13.49
C SER A 389 2.10 21.25 13.29
N LYS A 390 2.60 20.16 12.73
CA LYS A 390 3.98 20.03 12.25
C LYS A 390 3.97 20.11 10.73
N SER A 391 4.82 21.00 10.23
CA SER A 391 5.05 21.19 8.81
C SER A 391 6.49 20.77 8.50
N VAL A 392 6.65 19.93 7.50
CA VAL A 392 7.92 19.26 7.20
C VAL A 392 8.26 19.47 5.73
N THR A 393 9.42 20.08 5.43
CA THR A 393 9.97 20.19 4.07
C THR A 393 11.08 19.16 3.90
N ILE A 394 11.02 18.34 2.83
CA ILE A 394 11.95 17.21 2.62
C ILE A 394 13.10 17.60 1.68
N ASP A 395 14.23 18.04 2.24
CA ASP A 395 15.32 18.67 1.49
C ASP A 395 16.10 17.70 0.61
N ASN A 396 16.44 16.51 1.13
CA ASN A 396 17.22 15.54 0.35
C ASN A 396 16.46 15.00 -0.88
N ILE A 397 15.13 14.94 -0.83
CA ILE A 397 14.30 14.60 -2.00
C ILE A 397 14.28 15.78 -3.00
N HIS A 398 14.03 17.01 -2.53
CA HIS A 398 14.12 18.21 -3.36
C HIS A 398 15.47 18.31 -4.08
N ARG A 399 16.57 18.08 -3.36
CA ARG A 399 17.92 18.12 -3.90
C ARG A 399 18.16 17.03 -4.94
N ALA A 400 17.65 15.82 -4.71
CA ALA A 400 17.74 14.73 -5.68
C ALA A 400 16.98 15.07 -6.99
N TYR A 401 15.78 15.64 -6.89
CA TYR A 401 15.05 16.16 -8.06
C TYR A 401 15.85 17.24 -8.80
N HIS A 402 16.40 18.20 -8.06
CA HIS A 402 17.16 19.30 -8.63
C HIS A 402 18.37 18.77 -9.41
N ILE A 403 19.19 17.92 -8.82
CA ILE A 403 20.36 17.29 -9.48
C ILE A 403 19.94 16.52 -10.73
N ALA A 404 18.87 15.71 -10.64
CA ALA A 404 18.36 14.96 -11.80
C ALA A 404 17.89 15.89 -12.94
N SER A 405 17.46 17.11 -12.62
CA SER A 405 16.97 18.09 -13.59
C SER A 405 18.06 18.96 -14.23
N GLN A 406 19.25 19.07 -13.61
CA GLN A 406 20.31 20.04 -13.95
C GLN A 406 20.87 19.94 -15.38
N HIS A 407 20.55 18.88 -16.12
CA HIS A 407 20.92 18.72 -17.54
C HIS A 407 19.77 18.14 -18.39
N SER A 408 18.52 18.36 -17.96
CA SER A 408 17.32 17.81 -18.63
C SER A 408 16.98 18.49 -19.97
N GLY A 409 17.52 19.69 -20.24
CA GLY A 409 17.17 20.48 -21.42
C GLY A 409 15.81 21.18 -21.34
N MET A 410 15.09 21.07 -20.21
CA MET A 410 13.77 21.66 -20.03
C MET A 410 13.77 23.18 -20.14
N ASP A 411 14.74 23.83 -19.50
CA ASP A 411 14.81 25.29 -19.49
C ASP A 411 15.17 25.82 -20.89
N GLU A 412 16.06 25.15 -21.62
CA GLU A 412 16.36 25.48 -23.01
C GLU A 412 15.14 25.33 -23.94
N ALA A 413 14.29 24.32 -23.69
CA ALA A 413 13.12 24.06 -24.51
C ALA A 413 11.95 25.02 -24.28
N PHE A 414 11.71 25.41 -23.02
CA PHE A 414 10.52 26.19 -22.63
C PHE A 414 10.82 27.62 -22.20
N VAL A 415 12.08 28.00 -22.02
CA VAL A 415 12.53 29.35 -21.65
C VAL A 415 13.48 29.87 -22.72
N PRO A 416 12.99 30.38 -23.87
CA PRO A 416 13.85 30.77 -24.98
C PRO A 416 14.73 31.98 -24.68
N ASP A 417 14.31 32.89 -23.80
CA ASP A 417 15.08 34.07 -23.40
C ASP A 417 16.28 33.69 -22.50
N PRO A 418 17.54 33.89 -22.95
CA PRO A 418 18.73 33.60 -22.16
C PRO A 418 18.83 34.39 -20.85
N SER A 419 18.27 35.60 -20.79
CA SER A 419 18.30 36.43 -19.58
C SER A 419 17.40 35.87 -18.48
N VAL A 420 16.25 35.30 -18.86
CA VAL A 420 15.36 34.59 -17.94
C VAL A 420 15.99 33.27 -17.50
N ARG A 421 16.65 32.52 -18.39
CA ARG A 421 17.40 31.32 -17.98
C ARG A 421 18.48 31.63 -16.94
N ALA A 422 19.26 32.71 -17.14
CA ALA A 422 20.26 33.13 -16.16
C ALA A 422 19.64 33.56 -14.81
N LEU A 423 18.44 34.16 -14.83
CA LEU A 423 17.68 34.47 -13.62
C LEU A 423 17.25 33.20 -12.88
N LEU A 424 16.73 32.20 -13.60
CA LEU A 424 16.31 30.91 -13.04
C LEU A 424 17.51 30.11 -12.48
N GLU A 425 18.63 30.08 -13.20
CA GLU A 425 19.87 29.44 -12.74
C GLU A 425 20.38 30.08 -11.43
N LYS A 426 20.26 31.40 -11.31
CA LYS A 426 20.76 32.14 -10.14
C LYS A 426 19.87 32.03 -8.92
N TYR A 427 18.54 32.03 -9.09
CA TYR A 427 17.60 32.17 -7.97
C TYR A 427 16.57 31.04 -7.85
N GLY A 428 16.53 30.11 -8.80
CA GLY A 428 15.51 29.05 -8.87
C GLY A 428 15.47 28.21 -7.60
N GLU A 429 16.60 27.63 -7.21
CA GLU A 429 16.69 26.75 -6.02
C GLU A 429 16.26 27.47 -4.73
N VAL A 430 16.80 28.67 -4.48
CA VAL A 430 16.47 29.42 -3.24
C VAL A 430 15.01 29.83 -3.20
N THR A 431 14.42 30.21 -4.34
CA THR A 431 13.01 30.63 -4.37
C THR A 431 12.03 29.47 -4.38
N GLU A 432 12.41 28.31 -4.93
CA GLU A 432 11.62 27.08 -4.84
C GLU A 432 11.51 26.61 -3.38
N HIS A 433 12.64 26.47 -2.68
CA HIS A 433 12.64 26.11 -1.26
C HIS A 433 11.86 27.11 -0.41
N LEU A 434 12.05 28.41 -0.64
CA LEU A 434 11.35 29.44 0.13
C LEU A 434 9.84 29.49 -0.18
N HIS A 435 9.45 29.20 -1.43
CA HIS A 435 8.03 29.10 -1.80
C HIS A 435 7.37 27.96 -1.03
N THR A 436 7.97 26.77 -1.06
CA THR A 436 7.49 25.60 -0.30
C THR A 436 7.43 25.91 1.19
N ASP A 437 8.46 26.53 1.76
CA ASP A 437 8.43 26.90 3.18
C ASP A 437 7.30 27.87 3.49
N LEU A 438 7.06 28.90 2.68
CA LEU A 438 5.95 29.83 2.90
C LEU A 438 4.58 29.14 2.75
N HIS A 439 4.43 28.25 1.77
CA HIS A 439 3.23 27.46 1.53
C HIS A 439 2.89 26.59 2.74
N GLU A 440 3.86 25.81 3.20
CA GLU A 440 3.71 24.79 4.22
C GLU A 440 3.63 25.38 5.64
N CYS A 441 4.51 26.33 5.95
CA CYS A 441 4.64 26.90 7.30
C CYS A 441 3.51 27.89 7.60
N LEU A 442 3.13 28.70 6.63
CA LEU A 442 2.24 29.85 6.84
C LEU A 442 1.02 29.83 5.92
N GLY A 443 1.13 29.33 4.70
CA GLY A 443 0.04 29.24 3.73
C GLY A 443 -1.16 28.50 4.32
N HIS A 444 -1.03 27.21 4.60
CA HIS A 444 -2.08 26.42 5.27
C HIS A 444 -2.47 26.95 6.65
N GLY A 445 -1.50 27.46 7.41
CA GLY A 445 -1.70 27.97 8.76
C GLY A 445 -2.40 29.33 8.85
N SER A 446 -2.48 30.10 7.77
CA SER A 446 -3.05 31.46 7.76
C SER A 446 -4.57 31.50 7.61
N GLY A 447 -5.18 32.61 8.05
CA GLY A 447 -6.62 32.83 7.92
C GLY A 447 -7.49 31.94 8.82
N LYS A 448 -8.79 32.26 8.93
CA LYS A 448 -9.78 31.52 9.72
C LYS A 448 -11.15 31.50 9.06
N LEU A 449 -11.92 30.46 9.36
CA LEU A 449 -13.34 30.37 8.99
C LEU A 449 -14.20 31.33 9.82
N LEU A 450 -15.32 31.78 9.27
CA LEU A 450 -16.34 32.46 10.06
C LEU A 450 -17.04 31.46 10.99
N PRO A 451 -17.52 31.91 12.16
CA PRO A 451 -18.28 31.05 13.07
C PRO A 451 -19.48 30.39 12.38
N GLY A 452 -19.60 29.07 12.48
CA GLY A 452 -20.70 28.29 11.91
C GLY A 452 -20.50 27.83 10.46
N VAL A 453 -19.37 28.17 9.83
CA VAL A 453 -19.00 27.62 8.52
C VAL A 453 -18.29 26.28 8.71
N SER A 454 -18.77 25.25 8.02
CA SER A 454 -18.13 23.92 8.01
C SER A 454 -16.79 23.98 7.25
N ALA A 455 -15.78 23.26 7.74
CA ALA A 455 -14.52 23.07 6.99
C ALA A 455 -14.76 22.41 5.62
N ASP A 456 -15.77 21.55 5.54
CA ASP A 456 -16.13 20.81 4.33
C ASP A 456 -17.14 21.54 3.43
N ALA A 457 -17.45 22.80 3.71
CA ALA A 457 -18.48 23.56 2.97
C ALA A 457 -18.22 23.66 1.45
N LEU A 458 -16.98 23.42 1.01
CA LEU A 458 -16.57 23.47 -0.40
C LEU A 458 -16.72 22.13 -1.15
N GLY A 459 -16.98 21.03 -0.44
CA GLY A 459 -17.09 19.68 -1.02
C GLY A 459 -15.89 19.30 -1.88
N ALA A 460 -16.12 18.74 -3.06
CA ALA A 460 -15.07 18.28 -3.99
C ALA A 460 -14.07 19.36 -4.45
N TYR A 461 -14.36 20.64 -4.25
CA TYR A 461 -13.46 21.75 -4.61
C TYR A 461 -12.54 22.18 -3.46
N HIS A 462 -12.72 21.61 -2.26
CA HIS A 462 -11.97 22.00 -1.06
C HIS A 462 -10.46 21.92 -1.27
N SER A 463 -9.92 20.76 -1.65
CA SER A 463 -8.48 20.56 -1.76
C SER A 463 -7.85 21.48 -2.80
N THR A 464 -8.45 21.62 -3.99
CA THR A 464 -7.94 22.53 -5.03
C THR A 464 -7.87 23.99 -4.55
N LEU A 465 -8.89 24.45 -3.82
CA LEU A 465 -8.95 25.83 -3.33
C LEU A 465 -8.05 26.06 -2.13
N GLU A 466 -7.87 25.07 -1.25
CA GLU A 466 -6.94 25.17 -0.14
C GLU A 466 -5.49 25.26 -0.61
N GLU A 467 -5.13 24.42 -1.57
CA GLU A 467 -3.84 24.46 -2.24
C GLU A 467 -3.59 25.79 -2.95
N ALA A 468 -4.59 26.28 -3.70
CA ALA A 468 -4.49 27.58 -4.37
C ALA A 468 -4.25 28.71 -3.36
N ARG A 469 -4.91 28.65 -2.19
CA ARG A 469 -4.77 29.64 -1.13
C ARG A 469 -3.35 29.67 -0.56
N ALA A 470 -2.77 28.50 -0.30
CA ALA A 470 -1.42 28.37 0.24
C ALA A 470 -0.35 28.83 -0.78
N ASP A 471 -0.48 28.43 -2.05
CA ASP A 471 0.40 28.89 -3.14
C ASP A 471 0.29 30.42 -3.35
N LEU A 472 -0.93 30.97 -3.34
CA LEU A 472 -1.14 32.41 -3.46
C LEU A 472 -0.51 33.20 -2.31
N PHE A 473 -0.55 32.67 -1.09
CA PHE A 473 0.11 33.26 0.07
C PHE A 473 1.62 33.33 -0.15
N ALA A 474 2.24 32.21 -0.55
CA ALA A 474 3.67 32.14 -0.85
C ALA A 474 4.06 33.09 -1.99
N LEU A 475 3.35 33.06 -3.12
CA LEU A 475 3.59 33.93 -4.27
C LEU A 475 3.43 35.41 -3.93
N TYR A 476 2.42 35.79 -3.15
CA TYR A 476 2.23 37.18 -2.75
C TYR A 476 3.40 37.72 -1.92
N TYR A 477 3.88 36.92 -0.96
CA TYR A 477 4.98 37.30 -0.07
C TYR A 477 6.35 37.16 -0.70
N MET A 478 6.54 36.29 -1.69
CA MET A 478 7.81 36.12 -2.39
C MET A 478 8.36 37.45 -2.94
N ALA A 479 7.47 38.36 -3.36
CA ALA A 479 7.82 39.68 -3.88
C ALA A 479 7.90 40.79 -2.80
N ASP A 480 7.82 40.45 -1.52
CA ASP A 480 7.89 41.42 -0.42
C ASP A 480 9.34 41.69 0.01
N GLU A 481 9.66 42.96 0.25
CA GLU A 481 11.00 43.39 0.68
C GLU A 481 11.38 42.82 2.04
N HIS A 482 10.39 42.49 2.88
CA HIS A 482 10.64 41.89 4.19
C HIS A 482 11.39 40.56 4.11
N LEU A 483 11.21 39.76 3.05
CA LEU A 483 11.99 38.52 2.87
C LEU A 483 13.48 38.80 2.62
N VAL A 484 13.82 39.94 2.02
CA VAL A 484 15.21 40.39 1.86
C VAL A 484 15.75 40.91 3.18
N GLU A 485 14.95 41.65 3.95
CA GLU A 485 15.31 42.15 5.28
C GLU A 485 15.63 41.02 6.26
N LEU A 486 14.87 39.92 6.21
CA LEU A 486 15.09 38.70 7.00
C LEU A 486 16.29 37.86 6.49
N GLY A 487 16.85 38.23 5.34
CA GLY A 487 17.93 37.50 4.67
C GLY A 487 17.50 36.13 4.12
N LEU A 488 16.20 35.95 3.86
CA LEU A 488 15.64 34.75 3.23
C LEU A 488 15.78 34.79 1.71
N LEU A 489 15.70 36.00 1.13
CA LEU A 489 16.05 36.26 -0.26
C LEU A 489 17.38 37.02 -0.36
N PRO A 490 18.21 36.71 -1.37
CA PRO A 490 19.50 37.39 -1.55
C PRO A 490 19.36 38.86 -1.98
N ASP A 491 18.31 39.20 -2.74
CA ASP A 491 18.03 40.54 -3.24
C ASP A 491 16.58 40.64 -3.76
N ARG A 492 16.17 41.86 -4.18
CA ARG A 492 14.82 42.18 -4.66
C ARG A 492 14.50 41.64 -6.05
N GLU A 493 15.45 41.02 -6.76
CA GLU A 493 15.22 40.45 -8.08
C GLU A 493 14.85 38.97 -8.02
N ALA A 494 15.21 38.28 -6.93
CA ALA A 494 15.05 36.85 -6.79
C ALA A 494 13.61 36.35 -7.03
N TYR A 495 12.59 37.05 -6.52
CA TYR A 495 11.18 36.65 -6.64
C TYR A 495 10.71 36.45 -8.08
N LYS A 496 11.35 37.12 -9.04
CA LYS A 496 11.03 37.03 -10.46
C LYS A 496 11.25 35.61 -10.99
N ALA A 497 12.25 34.90 -10.48
CA ALA A 497 12.47 33.49 -10.82
C ALA A 497 11.30 32.61 -10.38
N CYS A 498 10.79 32.82 -9.16
CA CYS A 498 9.62 32.12 -8.64
C CYS A 498 8.38 32.38 -9.50
N TYR A 499 8.08 33.65 -9.79
CA TYR A 499 6.92 34.04 -10.59
C TYR A 499 6.97 33.42 -11.98
N TYR A 500 8.12 33.54 -12.65
CA TYR A 500 8.28 32.98 -13.99
C TYR A 500 8.11 31.46 -13.98
N ARG A 501 8.79 30.76 -13.08
CA ARG A 501 8.71 29.29 -12.99
C ARG A 501 7.30 28.82 -12.66
N TYR A 502 6.64 29.43 -11.69
CA TYR A 502 5.29 29.07 -11.26
C TYR A 502 4.27 29.27 -12.41
N LEU A 503 4.29 30.43 -13.06
CA LEU A 503 3.39 30.72 -14.17
C LEU A 503 3.67 29.84 -15.39
N LEU A 504 4.94 29.61 -15.73
CA LEU A 504 5.30 28.72 -16.83
C LEU A 504 4.82 27.28 -16.55
N ASN A 505 4.96 26.81 -15.31
CA ASN A 505 4.46 25.50 -14.92
C ASN A 505 2.94 25.43 -15.05
N GLY A 506 2.21 26.37 -14.42
CA GLY A 506 0.75 26.41 -14.43
C GLY A 506 0.13 26.52 -15.83
N LEU A 507 0.78 27.26 -16.73
CA LEU A 507 0.29 27.50 -18.10
C LEU A 507 0.71 26.43 -19.11
N VAL A 508 1.94 25.91 -18.98
CA VAL A 508 2.61 25.18 -20.06
C VAL A 508 3.21 23.87 -19.57
N THR A 509 4.27 23.92 -18.75
CA THR A 509 5.14 22.75 -18.57
C THR A 509 4.53 21.67 -17.70
N GLN A 510 3.48 21.94 -16.91
CA GLN A 510 2.78 20.88 -16.18
C GLN A 510 2.00 19.94 -17.11
N LEU A 511 1.63 20.40 -18.31
CA LEU A 511 0.80 19.63 -19.24
C LEU A 511 1.52 18.40 -19.80
N VAL A 512 2.85 18.31 -19.66
CA VAL A 512 3.63 17.12 -20.02
C VAL A 512 3.21 15.86 -19.25
N ARG A 513 2.47 16.04 -18.14
CA ARG A 513 1.92 14.98 -17.29
C ARG A 513 0.54 14.50 -17.75
N ILE A 514 -0.11 15.21 -18.66
CA ILE A 514 -1.48 14.92 -19.08
C ILE A 514 -1.45 14.17 -20.41
N ARG A 515 -2.31 13.17 -20.55
CA ARG A 515 -2.46 12.45 -21.82
C ARG A 515 -3.32 13.26 -22.79
N PRO A 516 -3.08 13.18 -24.11
CA PRO A 516 -3.95 13.82 -25.10
C PRO A 516 -5.43 13.51 -24.86
N GLY A 517 -6.28 14.54 -24.95
CA GLY A 517 -7.73 14.43 -24.75
C GLY A 517 -8.21 14.38 -23.30
N HIS A 518 -7.31 14.37 -22.31
CA HIS A 518 -7.67 14.42 -20.90
C HIS A 518 -7.65 15.86 -20.35
N VAL A 519 -8.22 16.06 -19.16
CA VAL A 519 -8.31 17.33 -18.44
C VAL A 519 -7.44 17.31 -17.18
N LEU A 520 -7.33 18.45 -16.50
CA LEU A 520 -6.70 18.50 -15.18
C LEU A 520 -7.64 17.91 -14.12
N GLU A 521 -7.17 16.91 -13.40
CA GLU A 521 -7.96 16.21 -12.36
C GLU A 521 -7.38 16.40 -10.96
N GLU A 522 -6.05 16.33 -10.84
CA GLU A 522 -5.35 16.40 -9.56
C GLU A 522 -5.37 17.83 -8.97
N ALA A 523 -5.57 17.94 -7.66
CA ALA A 523 -5.82 19.21 -6.95
C ALA A 523 -4.67 20.21 -7.07
N HIS A 524 -3.41 19.80 -6.95
CA HIS A 524 -2.26 20.69 -7.07
C HIS A 524 -2.08 21.20 -8.51
N MET A 525 -2.25 20.36 -9.53
CA MET A 525 -2.21 20.81 -10.93
C MET A 525 -3.34 21.78 -11.26
N ARG A 526 -4.55 21.49 -10.76
CA ARG A 526 -5.72 22.37 -10.87
C ARG A 526 -5.44 23.73 -10.22
N ASN A 527 -4.88 23.76 -9.01
CA ASN A 527 -4.56 25.00 -8.30
C ASN A 527 -3.56 25.86 -9.10
N ARG A 528 -2.48 25.24 -9.60
CA ARG A 528 -1.42 25.95 -10.36
C ARG A 528 -1.98 26.52 -11.66
N ALA A 529 -2.81 25.73 -12.36
CA ALA A 529 -3.50 26.19 -13.56
C ALA A 529 -4.46 27.35 -13.25
N LEU A 530 -5.24 27.24 -12.17
CA LEU A 530 -6.17 28.27 -11.72
C LEU A 530 -5.45 29.60 -11.54
N ILE A 531 -4.40 29.61 -10.71
CA ILE A 531 -3.64 30.82 -10.40
C ILE A 531 -3.00 31.38 -11.66
N ALA A 532 -2.30 30.55 -12.42
CA ALA A 532 -1.53 31.02 -13.56
C ALA A 532 -2.42 31.55 -14.70
N ARG A 533 -3.58 30.92 -14.96
CA ARG A 533 -4.54 31.37 -15.97
C ARG A 533 -5.32 32.62 -15.51
N TYR A 534 -5.62 32.74 -14.22
CA TYR A 534 -6.19 33.98 -13.67
C TYR A 534 -5.22 35.15 -13.83
N VAL A 535 -3.95 34.95 -13.47
CA VAL A 535 -2.89 35.95 -13.63
C VAL A 535 -2.68 36.29 -15.11
N LEU A 536 -2.69 35.30 -16.00
CA LEU A 536 -2.59 35.53 -17.44
C LEU A 536 -3.75 36.38 -17.97
N GLU A 537 -5.00 36.08 -17.61
CA GLU A 537 -6.18 36.83 -18.06
C GLU A 537 -6.10 38.31 -17.63
N LYS A 538 -5.84 38.56 -16.34
CA LYS A 538 -5.79 39.91 -15.77
C LYS A 538 -4.54 40.67 -16.19
N GLY A 539 -3.39 40.00 -16.17
CA GLY A 539 -2.10 40.58 -16.52
C GLY A 539 -1.98 40.93 -18.01
N SER A 540 -2.54 40.10 -18.89
CA SER A 540 -2.60 40.41 -20.33
C SER A 540 -3.46 41.64 -20.60
N ALA A 541 -4.57 41.82 -19.86
CA ALA A 541 -5.41 43.01 -19.98
C ALA A 541 -4.69 44.31 -19.56
N LEU A 542 -3.67 44.20 -18.69
CA LEU A 542 -2.79 45.30 -18.28
C LEU A 542 -1.53 45.44 -19.14
N GLY A 543 -1.27 44.49 -20.06
CA GLY A 543 -0.02 44.40 -20.80
C GLY A 543 1.20 44.00 -19.95
N ALA A 544 0.98 43.47 -18.75
CA ALA A 544 2.05 43.08 -17.81
C ALA A 544 2.72 41.75 -18.17
N LEU A 545 1.97 40.83 -18.80
CA LEU A 545 2.51 39.59 -19.36
C LEU A 545 1.70 39.14 -20.57
N GLU A 546 2.25 38.19 -21.32
CA GLU A 546 1.56 37.48 -22.40
C GLU A 546 2.13 36.07 -22.59
N LEU A 547 1.33 35.17 -23.16
CA LEU A 547 1.75 33.84 -23.59
C LEU A 547 1.71 33.78 -25.12
N LYS A 548 2.88 33.80 -25.77
CA LYS A 548 3.03 33.74 -27.24
C LYS A 548 3.35 32.31 -27.67
N GLY A 549 2.34 31.54 -28.07
CA GLY A 549 2.49 30.10 -28.26
C GLY A 549 2.78 29.46 -26.90
N LEU A 550 3.97 28.87 -26.72
CA LEU A 550 4.45 28.33 -25.44
C LEU A 550 5.39 29.28 -24.68
N GLU A 551 5.75 30.42 -25.28
CA GLU A 551 6.68 31.36 -24.67
C GLU A 551 5.94 32.30 -23.72
N LEU A 552 6.24 32.17 -22.43
CA LEU A 552 5.81 33.11 -21.41
C LEU A 552 6.70 34.35 -21.44
N ILE A 553 6.10 35.54 -21.60
CA ILE A 553 6.81 36.81 -21.56
C ILE A 553 6.19 37.67 -20.46
N ILE A 554 7.01 38.05 -19.47
CA ILE A 554 6.59 38.95 -18.38
C ILE A 554 7.30 40.29 -18.58
N HIS A 555 6.51 41.33 -18.90
CA HIS A 555 6.99 42.70 -19.14
C HIS A 555 7.11 43.49 -17.83
N ASP A 556 6.21 43.23 -16.88
CA ASP A 556 6.14 43.91 -15.59
C ASP A 556 5.80 42.91 -14.47
N TYR A 557 6.82 42.50 -13.73
CA TYR A 557 6.67 41.58 -12.60
C TYR A 557 5.95 42.24 -11.40
N GLU A 558 6.15 43.54 -11.19
CA GLU A 558 5.56 44.26 -10.06
C GLU A 558 4.04 44.37 -10.22
N ALA A 559 3.58 44.55 -11.46
CA ALA A 559 2.15 44.58 -11.81
C ALA A 559 1.42 43.26 -11.53
N LEU A 560 2.12 42.13 -11.36
CA LEU A 560 1.50 40.84 -11.06
C LEU A 560 1.12 40.68 -9.58
N ARG A 561 1.85 41.34 -8.68
CA ARG A 561 1.63 41.21 -7.23
C ARG A 561 0.23 41.67 -6.79
N PRO A 562 -0.33 42.79 -7.28
CA PRO A 562 -1.72 43.17 -6.99
C PRO A 562 -2.76 42.16 -7.49
N ILE A 563 -2.50 41.45 -8.59
CA ILE A 563 -3.41 40.44 -9.14
C ILE A 563 -3.42 39.20 -8.24
N LEU A 564 -2.25 38.77 -7.77
CA LEU A 564 -2.11 37.68 -6.79
C LEU A 564 -2.80 38.05 -5.48
N ALA A 565 -2.68 39.30 -5.02
CA ALA A 565 -3.36 39.81 -3.84
C ALA A 565 -4.89 39.77 -3.96
N GLU A 566 -5.43 40.19 -5.12
CA GLU A 566 -6.87 40.12 -5.43
C GLU A 566 -7.38 38.68 -5.37
N LEU A 567 -6.66 37.74 -6.00
CA LEU A 567 -7.06 36.34 -6.03
C LEU A 567 -6.94 35.69 -4.64
N LEU A 568 -5.88 35.98 -3.88
CA LEU A 568 -5.72 35.49 -2.50
C LEU A 568 -6.88 35.95 -1.61
N ALA A 569 -7.29 37.22 -1.74
CA ALA A 569 -8.42 37.76 -1.00
C ALA A 569 -9.73 37.02 -1.33
N GLU A 570 -9.97 36.73 -2.61
CA GLU A 570 -11.19 36.04 -3.04
C GLU A 570 -11.21 34.57 -2.63
N VAL A 571 -10.10 33.84 -2.81
CA VAL A 571 -10.01 32.43 -2.37
C VAL A 571 -10.14 32.32 -0.85
N GLN A 572 -9.54 33.24 -0.08
CA GLN A 572 -9.73 33.29 1.37
C GLN A 572 -11.18 33.58 1.75
N ARG A 573 -11.87 34.49 1.04
CA ARG A 573 -13.30 34.78 1.26
C ARG A 573 -14.14 33.53 1.01
N ILE A 574 -13.95 32.88 -0.13
CA ILE A 574 -14.66 31.65 -0.52
C ILE A 574 -14.53 30.59 0.57
N LYS A 575 -13.31 30.33 1.05
CA LYS A 575 -13.04 29.40 2.15
C LYS A 575 -13.73 29.85 3.44
N SER A 576 -13.50 31.08 3.88
CA SER A 576 -13.96 31.56 5.17
C SER A 576 -15.47 31.72 5.29
N GLU A 577 -16.18 31.91 4.18
CA GLU A 577 -17.64 32.01 4.11
C GLU A 577 -18.32 30.69 3.71
N GLY A 578 -17.56 29.68 3.26
CA GLY A 578 -18.11 28.41 2.77
C GLY A 578 -18.87 28.57 1.45
N ASP A 579 -18.44 29.49 0.58
CA ASP A 579 -19.13 29.83 -0.67
C ASP A 579 -18.82 28.82 -1.78
N GLN A 580 -19.44 27.65 -1.69
CA GLN A 580 -19.26 26.56 -2.64
C GLN A 580 -19.53 26.99 -4.09
N GLY A 581 -20.53 27.85 -4.32
CA GLY A 581 -20.92 28.32 -5.65
C GLY A 581 -19.81 29.14 -6.32
N ALA A 582 -19.22 30.08 -5.59
CA ALA A 582 -18.08 30.86 -6.09
C ALA A 582 -16.82 29.99 -6.26
N GLY A 583 -16.56 29.09 -5.31
CA GLY A 583 -15.45 28.13 -5.40
C GLY A 583 -15.51 27.27 -6.66
N ARG A 584 -16.68 26.68 -6.92
CA ARG A 584 -16.97 25.93 -8.15
C ARG A 584 -16.71 26.77 -9.40
N ALA A 585 -17.26 27.99 -9.46
CA ALA A 585 -17.13 28.84 -10.63
C ALA A 585 -15.66 29.20 -10.94
N LEU A 586 -14.85 29.41 -9.90
CA LEU A 586 -13.42 29.71 -10.05
C LEU A 586 -12.64 28.49 -10.58
N VAL A 587 -12.86 27.32 -9.98
CA VAL A 587 -12.19 26.07 -10.39
C VAL A 587 -12.60 25.67 -11.80
N GLU A 588 -13.90 25.60 -12.11
CA GLU A 588 -14.36 25.15 -13.43
C GLU A 588 -13.91 26.09 -14.56
N ARG A 589 -13.80 27.39 -14.30
CA ARG A 589 -13.36 28.36 -15.31
C ARG A 589 -11.88 28.28 -15.63
N TYR A 590 -11.01 28.11 -14.62
CA TYR A 590 -9.57 28.26 -14.81
C TYR A 590 -8.79 26.95 -14.64
N ALA A 591 -9.31 25.95 -13.93
CA ALA A 591 -8.49 24.85 -13.43
C ALA A 591 -8.65 23.52 -14.18
N ILE A 592 -9.66 23.36 -15.06
CA ILE A 592 -10.03 22.04 -15.61
C ILE A 592 -9.57 21.86 -17.05
N GLU A 593 -10.12 22.66 -17.97
CA GLU A 593 -9.97 22.46 -19.41
C GLU A 593 -8.54 22.70 -19.89
N ILE A 594 -8.12 21.98 -20.93
CA ILE A 594 -6.80 22.14 -21.55
C ILE A 594 -7.01 22.43 -23.04
N ASP A 595 -6.35 23.47 -23.58
CA ASP A 595 -6.35 23.72 -25.03
C ASP A 595 -5.63 22.56 -25.74
N PRO A 596 -6.33 21.79 -26.60
CA PRO A 596 -5.74 20.61 -27.23
C PRO A 596 -4.54 20.92 -28.13
N LYS A 597 -4.51 22.08 -28.79
CA LYS A 597 -3.41 22.47 -29.69
C LYS A 597 -2.18 22.86 -28.89
N LEU A 598 -2.36 23.62 -27.82
CA LEU A 598 -1.28 23.99 -26.92
C LEU A 598 -0.69 22.73 -26.28
N HIS A 599 -1.54 21.79 -25.86
CA HIS A 599 -1.12 20.53 -25.27
C HIS A 599 -0.31 19.67 -26.24
N GLU A 600 -0.77 19.52 -27.49
CA GLU A 600 -0.03 18.80 -28.54
C GLU A 600 1.36 19.40 -28.77
N GLU A 601 1.48 20.74 -28.79
CA GLU A 601 2.77 21.41 -28.94
C GLU A 601 3.69 21.18 -27.73
N VAL A 602 3.15 21.23 -26.51
CA VAL A 602 3.91 20.96 -25.28
C VAL A 602 4.47 19.54 -25.30
N LEU A 603 3.64 18.55 -25.61
CA LEU A 603 4.06 17.14 -25.68
C LEU A 603 5.10 16.91 -26.77
N ALA A 604 4.90 17.48 -27.97
CA ALA A 604 5.84 17.36 -29.07
C ALA A 604 7.21 17.97 -28.75
N ARG A 605 7.25 19.08 -27.99
CA ARG A 605 8.51 19.69 -27.54
C ARG A 605 9.17 18.88 -26.43
N TYR A 606 8.38 18.37 -25.49
CA TYR A 606 8.85 17.57 -24.37
C TYR A 606 9.40 16.21 -24.81
N GLU A 607 8.80 15.57 -25.82
CA GLU A 607 9.25 14.28 -26.36
C GLU A 607 10.71 14.31 -26.85
N GLN A 608 11.16 15.44 -27.39
CA GLN A 608 12.53 15.64 -27.86
C GLN A 608 13.58 15.63 -26.74
N LEU A 609 13.14 15.85 -25.49
CA LEU A 609 14.02 15.87 -24.32
C LEU A 609 14.27 14.47 -23.77
N HIS A 610 13.48 13.48 -24.18
CA HIS A 610 13.57 12.10 -23.71
C HIS A 610 13.63 12.01 -22.16
N ILE A 611 12.74 12.69 -21.46
CA ILE A 611 12.66 12.70 -19.99
C ILE A 611 11.30 12.19 -19.52
N ALA A 612 11.30 11.45 -18.41
CA ALA A 612 10.06 10.97 -17.79
C ALA A 612 9.40 12.08 -16.95
N PRO A 613 8.08 12.36 -17.12
CA PRO A 613 7.39 13.43 -16.39
C PRO A 613 7.14 13.12 -14.91
N TYR A 614 7.11 11.84 -14.54
CA TYR A 614 6.97 11.38 -13.16
C TYR A 614 8.27 10.80 -12.65
N LYS A 615 8.59 11.08 -11.38
CA LYS A 615 9.74 10.45 -10.70
C LYS A 615 9.28 9.76 -9.44
N GLY A 616 9.99 8.72 -9.07
CA GLY A 616 9.97 8.20 -7.70
C GLY A 616 11.37 7.75 -7.30
N PHE A 617 11.48 7.12 -6.15
CA PHE A 617 12.76 6.85 -5.52
C PHE A 617 12.94 5.40 -5.12
N VAL A 618 14.17 4.90 -5.20
CA VAL A 618 14.59 3.74 -4.40
C VAL A 618 15.02 4.21 -3.02
N ASN A 619 14.59 3.46 -2.00
CA ASN A 619 15.04 3.63 -0.63
C ASN A 619 16.50 3.16 -0.47
N PRO A 620 17.27 3.70 0.50
CA PRO A 620 18.51 3.07 0.92
C PRO A 620 18.22 1.76 1.67
N ARG A 621 19.16 0.81 1.60
CA ARG A 621 19.11 -0.41 2.41
C ARG A 621 19.87 -0.19 3.72
N LEU A 622 19.17 -0.25 4.85
CA LEU A 622 19.77 -0.16 6.17
C LEU A 622 20.14 -1.56 6.68
N GLU A 623 21.40 -1.79 7.00
CA GLU A 623 21.94 -3.09 7.40
C GLU A 623 22.58 -3.02 8.79
N LEU A 624 22.20 -3.93 9.68
CA LEU A 624 22.83 -4.10 10.99
C LEU A 624 24.23 -4.73 10.84
N VAL A 625 25.22 -4.15 11.52
CA VAL A 625 26.59 -4.66 11.57
C VAL A 625 26.84 -5.28 12.94
N TYR A 626 27.30 -6.54 12.96
CA TYR A 626 27.50 -7.32 14.17
C TYR A 626 28.98 -7.53 14.49
N ASP A 627 29.35 -7.56 15.77
CA ASP A 627 30.65 -8.04 16.24
C ASP A 627 30.71 -9.58 16.30
N GLU A 628 31.88 -10.12 16.66
CA GLU A 628 32.11 -11.57 16.82
C GLU A 628 31.23 -12.21 17.92
N ALA A 629 30.72 -11.42 18.87
CA ALA A 629 29.86 -11.87 19.95
C ALA A 629 28.36 -11.79 19.61
N GLY A 630 28.00 -11.28 18.41
CA GLY A 630 26.62 -11.08 17.96
C GLY A 630 25.97 -9.79 18.46
N GLY A 631 26.75 -8.87 19.06
CA GLY A 631 26.29 -7.52 19.43
C GLY A 631 26.23 -6.59 18.23
N ILE A 632 25.24 -5.71 18.17
CA ILE A 632 25.14 -4.70 17.11
C ILE A 632 26.15 -3.58 17.38
N THR A 633 26.99 -3.28 16.39
CA THR A 633 28.05 -2.25 16.48
C THR A 633 27.82 -1.05 15.57
N ASP A 634 27.08 -1.21 14.48
CA ASP A 634 26.73 -0.12 13.56
C ASP A 634 25.43 -0.43 12.78
N VAL A 635 24.88 0.59 12.14
CA VAL A 635 23.92 0.44 11.05
C VAL A 635 24.48 1.14 9.82
N ARG A 636 24.61 0.41 8.72
CA ARG A 636 25.13 0.93 7.45
C ARG A 636 23.99 1.21 6.48
N ALA A 637 24.02 2.37 5.83
CA ALA A 637 23.15 2.66 4.69
C ALA A 637 23.86 2.31 3.38
N ASP A 638 23.26 1.44 2.58
CA ASP A 638 23.68 1.09 1.22
C ASP A 638 22.75 1.73 0.19
N TYR A 639 23.34 2.41 -0.79
CA TYR A 639 22.64 3.16 -1.83
C TYR A 639 22.77 2.52 -3.23
N THR A 640 23.22 1.25 -3.31
CA THR A 640 23.54 0.59 -4.60
C THR A 640 22.40 -0.26 -5.18
N GLU A 641 21.41 -0.65 -4.38
CA GLU A 641 20.33 -1.54 -4.81
C GLU A 641 19.48 -0.93 -5.94
N GLY A 642 19.25 -1.65 -7.04
CA GLY A 642 18.38 -1.19 -8.12
C GLY A 642 16.88 -1.38 -7.82
N TYR A 643 16.03 -0.88 -8.72
CA TYR A 643 14.58 -0.85 -8.49
C TYR A 643 13.96 -2.24 -8.45
N ALA A 644 14.31 -3.12 -9.40
CA ALA A 644 13.80 -4.48 -9.44
C ALA A 644 14.32 -5.32 -8.26
N GLU A 645 15.61 -5.17 -7.91
CA GLU A 645 16.19 -5.85 -6.74
C GLU A 645 15.47 -5.43 -5.45
N GLN A 646 15.22 -4.13 -5.27
CA GLN A 646 14.53 -3.60 -4.09
C GLN A 646 13.08 -4.10 -4.00
N MET A 647 12.31 -4.03 -5.09
CA MET A 647 10.91 -4.44 -5.06
C MET A 647 10.75 -5.94 -4.82
N LEU A 648 11.61 -6.77 -5.42
CA LEU A 648 11.63 -8.21 -5.17
C LEU A 648 12.10 -8.55 -3.74
N ARG A 649 13.08 -7.81 -3.21
CA ARG A 649 13.46 -7.91 -1.80
C ARG A 649 12.29 -7.56 -0.89
N TYR A 650 11.56 -6.50 -1.17
CA TYR A 650 10.36 -6.11 -0.42
C TYR A 650 9.28 -7.19 -0.46
N SER A 651 9.05 -7.82 -1.61
CA SER A 651 8.10 -8.93 -1.71
C SER A 651 8.57 -10.20 -1.00
N ARG A 652 9.88 -10.39 -0.77
CA ARG A 652 10.41 -11.52 0.02
C ARG A 652 10.40 -11.25 1.52
N GLU A 653 10.90 -10.09 1.94
CA GLU A 653 11.16 -9.75 3.35
C GLU A 653 9.94 -9.08 4.02
N TYR A 654 9.12 -8.38 3.25
CA TYR A 654 8.01 -7.55 3.73
C TYR A 654 6.66 -7.90 3.07
N ALA A 655 6.51 -9.09 2.47
CA ALA A 655 5.18 -9.64 2.21
C ALA A 655 4.55 -10.08 3.53
N THR A 656 3.64 -9.24 4.04
CA THR A 656 3.07 -9.35 5.39
C THR A 656 1.63 -9.83 5.39
N LEU A 657 0.93 -9.71 4.26
CA LEU A 657 -0.47 -10.08 4.13
C LEU A 657 -0.67 -11.33 3.28
N PRO A 658 -1.79 -12.07 3.45
CA PRO A 658 -2.24 -13.02 2.44
C PRO A 658 -2.59 -12.29 1.14
N LEU A 659 -2.67 -13.02 0.03
CA LEU A 659 -2.95 -12.42 -1.28
C LEU A 659 -4.38 -11.85 -1.42
N ASP A 660 -5.29 -12.26 -0.54
CA ASP A 660 -6.64 -11.69 -0.38
C ASP A 660 -6.92 -11.47 1.14
N PRO A 661 -6.51 -10.32 1.70
CA PRO A 661 -6.65 -9.99 3.12
C PRO A 661 -8.11 -9.94 3.58
N VAL A 662 -9.00 -9.40 2.75
CA VAL A 662 -10.43 -9.29 3.06
C VAL A 662 -11.05 -10.66 3.20
N THR A 663 -10.88 -11.54 2.19
CA THR A 663 -11.42 -12.91 2.26
C THR A 663 -10.82 -13.68 3.44
N ALA A 664 -9.52 -13.52 3.73
CA ALA A 664 -8.91 -14.17 4.88
C ALA A 664 -9.52 -13.71 6.21
N GLU A 665 -9.80 -12.40 6.35
CA GLU A 665 -10.45 -11.85 7.54
C GLU A 665 -11.91 -12.30 7.66
N GLU A 666 -12.68 -12.28 6.56
CA GLU A 666 -14.06 -12.78 6.52
C GLU A 666 -14.17 -14.27 6.90
N LEU A 667 -13.15 -15.08 6.59
CA LEU A 667 -13.10 -16.49 7.02
C LEU A 667 -12.86 -16.64 8.53
N ARG A 668 -12.05 -15.77 9.14
CA ARG A 668 -11.73 -15.79 10.58
C ARG A 668 -12.86 -15.19 11.40
N HIS A 669 -13.38 -14.06 10.95
CA HIS A 669 -14.38 -13.25 11.63
C HIS A 669 -15.59 -12.97 10.71
N PRO A 670 -16.35 -14.01 10.31
CA PRO A 670 -17.48 -13.84 9.43
C PRO A 670 -18.61 -13.02 10.07
N MET A 671 -19.30 -12.25 9.25
CA MET A 671 -20.54 -11.54 9.57
C MET A 671 -21.75 -12.28 8.98
N PRO A 672 -22.29 -13.31 9.68
CA PRO A 672 -23.41 -14.10 9.18
C PRO A 672 -24.74 -13.34 9.27
N SER A 673 -25.64 -13.66 8.34
CA SER A 673 -27.05 -13.28 8.34
C SER A 673 -27.78 -13.81 9.56
N GLU A 674 -28.90 -13.16 9.88
CA GLU A 674 -29.83 -13.64 10.89
C GLU A 674 -30.29 -15.08 10.61
N GLN A 675 -30.48 -15.41 9.33
CA GLN A 675 -30.85 -16.76 8.91
C GLN A 675 -29.73 -17.76 9.22
N ALA A 676 -28.47 -17.47 8.85
CA ALA A 676 -27.34 -18.36 9.14
C ALA A 676 -27.12 -18.53 10.65
N LEU A 677 -27.32 -17.46 11.44
CA LEU A 677 -27.28 -17.52 12.91
C LEU A 677 -28.37 -18.42 13.48
N LEU A 678 -29.60 -18.35 12.96
CA LEU A 678 -30.71 -19.19 13.39
C LEU A 678 -30.45 -20.67 13.05
N GLU A 679 -30.02 -20.96 11.83
CA GLU A 679 -29.66 -22.30 11.37
C GLU A 679 -28.54 -22.91 12.23
N ALA A 680 -27.47 -22.15 12.47
CA ALA A 680 -26.37 -22.59 13.33
C ALA A 680 -26.79 -22.79 14.79
N LYS A 681 -27.71 -21.96 15.31
CA LYS A 681 -28.28 -22.12 16.66
C LYS A 681 -29.14 -23.37 16.76
N GLU A 682 -29.96 -23.65 15.75
CA GLU A 682 -30.75 -24.89 15.69
C GLU A 682 -29.83 -26.11 15.63
N LEU A 683 -28.84 -26.09 14.73
CA LEU A 683 -27.85 -27.15 14.59
C LEU A 683 -27.14 -27.42 15.92
N ARG A 684 -26.65 -26.37 16.60
CA ARG A 684 -26.01 -26.50 17.93
C ARG A 684 -26.96 -27.07 18.98
N THR A 685 -28.24 -26.75 18.91
CA THR A 685 -29.27 -27.30 19.82
C THR A 685 -29.49 -28.79 19.57
N GLN A 686 -29.53 -29.21 18.31
CA GLN A 686 -29.63 -30.62 17.95
C GLN A 686 -28.40 -31.39 18.44
N LEU A 687 -27.19 -30.88 18.19
CA LEU A 687 -25.93 -31.46 18.67
C LEU A 687 -25.91 -31.64 20.20
N ARG A 688 -26.33 -30.61 20.96
CA ARG A 688 -26.40 -30.67 22.43
C ARG A 688 -27.36 -31.73 22.96
N ARG A 689 -28.47 -32.01 22.26
CA ARG A 689 -29.47 -33.00 22.71
C ARG A 689 -28.96 -34.43 22.61
N VAL A 690 -28.01 -34.71 21.72
CA VAL A 690 -27.50 -36.05 21.44
C VAL A 690 -26.05 -36.25 21.89
N MET A 691 -25.48 -35.29 22.63
CA MET A 691 -24.07 -35.30 23.01
C MET A 691 -23.69 -36.51 23.87
N ASP A 692 -22.49 -37.04 23.65
CA ASP A 692 -21.88 -38.11 24.44
C ASP A 692 -20.62 -37.58 25.15
N GLY A 693 -20.77 -37.25 26.42
CA GLY A 693 -19.67 -36.73 27.24
C GLY A 693 -18.54 -37.73 27.47
N GLN A 694 -18.82 -39.05 27.45
CA GLN A 694 -17.80 -40.08 27.64
C GLN A 694 -16.93 -40.20 26.39
N VAL A 695 -17.55 -40.24 25.22
CA VAL A 695 -16.83 -40.23 23.94
C VAL A 695 -16.01 -38.95 23.80
N ALA A 696 -16.60 -37.80 24.08
CA ALA A 696 -15.89 -36.52 24.04
C ALA A 696 -14.67 -36.49 24.97
N SER A 697 -14.76 -37.07 26.18
CA SER A 697 -13.63 -37.18 27.10
C SER A 697 -12.56 -38.12 26.56
N SER A 698 -12.94 -39.30 26.07
CA SER A 698 -12.00 -40.27 25.50
C SER A 698 -11.25 -39.72 24.29
N MET A 699 -11.90 -38.91 23.46
CA MET A 699 -11.25 -38.24 22.33
C MET A 699 -10.19 -37.24 22.78
N ARG A 700 -10.49 -36.43 23.82
CA ARG A 700 -9.52 -35.50 24.40
C ARG A 700 -8.33 -36.22 25.01
N ASP A 701 -8.55 -37.32 25.73
CA ASP A 701 -7.48 -38.14 26.32
C ASP A 701 -6.56 -38.76 25.25
N LYS A 702 -7.06 -38.92 24.02
CA LYS A 702 -6.33 -39.40 22.85
C LYS A 702 -5.71 -38.28 22.00
N GLY A 703 -5.71 -37.04 22.48
CA GLY A 703 -5.05 -35.91 21.83
C GLY A 703 -5.89 -35.14 20.81
N LEU A 704 -7.21 -35.39 20.71
CA LEU A 704 -8.11 -34.58 19.88
C LEU A 704 -8.61 -33.38 20.67
N HIS A 705 -7.86 -32.28 20.59
CA HIS A 705 -8.14 -31.05 21.32
C HIS A 705 -8.93 -30.05 20.45
N TYR A 706 -10.18 -29.82 20.83
CA TYR A 706 -11.06 -28.77 20.34
C TYR A 706 -11.60 -27.98 21.53
N GLY A 707 -11.97 -26.71 21.34
CA GLY A 707 -12.62 -25.93 22.39
C GLY A 707 -13.90 -26.60 22.89
N ILE A 708 -14.74 -27.09 21.97
CA ILE A 708 -15.91 -27.91 22.27
C ILE A 708 -15.94 -29.17 21.39
N ASN A 709 -16.27 -30.30 22.02
CA ASN A 709 -16.50 -31.59 21.36
C ASN A 709 -17.76 -32.24 21.96
N PHE A 710 -18.76 -32.54 21.13
CA PHE A 710 -20.00 -33.20 21.56
C PHE A 710 -19.94 -34.73 21.56
N GLY A 711 -18.83 -35.33 21.12
CA GLY A 711 -18.61 -36.78 21.16
C GLY A 711 -19.44 -37.56 20.14
N LEU A 712 -19.87 -36.90 19.05
CA LEU A 712 -20.72 -37.54 18.05
C LEU A 712 -19.91 -38.36 17.05
N THR A 713 -20.50 -39.48 16.63
CA THR A 713 -19.93 -40.34 15.59
C THR A 713 -19.95 -39.64 14.24
N LEU A 714 -18.99 -40.01 13.38
CA LEU A 714 -18.92 -39.45 12.04
C LEU A 714 -20.21 -39.69 11.23
N ASP A 715 -20.74 -40.91 11.26
CA ASP A 715 -21.95 -41.26 10.50
C ASP A 715 -23.13 -40.34 10.87
N TYR A 716 -23.25 -39.98 12.15
CA TYR A 716 -24.26 -39.01 12.57
C TYR A 716 -23.99 -37.61 12.00
N ILE A 717 -22.73 -37.14 12.03
CA ILE A 717 -22.31 -35.85 11.49
C ILE A 717 -22.61 -35.77 9.98
N LEU A 718 -22.31 -36.83 9.21
CA LEU A 718 -22.58 -36.89 7.76
C LEU A 718 -24.07 -36.75 7.46
N ARG A 719 -24.94 -37.53 8.13
CA ARG A 719 -26.40 -37.44 7.96
C ARG A 719 -26.97 -36.08 8.37
N LEU A 720 -26.33 -35.43 9.34
CA LEU A 720 -26.74 -34.10 9.80
C LEU A 720 -26.35 -33.03 8.79
N ALA A 721 -25.12 -33.11 8.26
CA ALA A 721 -24.61 -32.22 7.22
C ALA A 721 -25.45 -32.28 5.93
N GLU A 722 -25.90 -33.48 5.52
CA GLU A 722 -26.78 -33.66 4.35
C GLU A 722 -28.09 -32.86 4.43
N LYS A 723 -28.56 -32.55 5.65
CA LYS A 723 -29.80 -31.80 5.89
C LYS A 723 -29.58 -30.29 5.96
N GLN A 724 -28.33 -29.83 5.99
CA GLN A 724 -28.03 -28.41 6.10
C GLN A 724 -27.98 -27.74 4.72
N PRO A 725 -28.32 -26.45 4.62
CA PRO A 725 -28.12 -25.68 3.40
C PRO A 725 -26.63 -25.61 3.02
N LYS A 726 -26.33 -25.80 1.74
CA LYS A 726 -24.97 -25.64 1.19
C LYS A 726 -24.76 -24.18 0.78
N ARG A 727 -24.60 -23.30 1.77
CA ARG A 727 -24.37 -21.85 1.58
C ARG A 727 -23.01 -21.48 2.16
N THR A 728 -22.22 -20.69 1.42
CA THR A 728 -20.88 -20.25 1.81
C THR A 728 -20.90 -19.57 3.18
N GLU A 729 -21.80 -18.62 3.38
CA GLU A 729 -21.96 -17.89 4.63
C GLU A 729 -22.16 -18.80 5.85
N LEU A 730 -23.11 -19.74 5.79
CA LEU A 730 -23.34 -20.69 6.88
C LEU A 730 -22.09 -21.54 7.12
N ALA A 731 -21.50 -22.07 6.04
CA ALA A 731 -20.32 -22.92 6.11
C ALA A 731 -19.14 -22.19 6.79
N THR A 732 -18.84 -20.96 6.35
CA THR A 732 -17.81 -20.10 6.92
C THR A 732 -18.08 -19.80 8.39
N TYR A 733 -19.32 -19.44 8.75
CA TYR A 733 -19.68 -19.23 10.14
C TYR A 733 -19.44 -20.47 10.99
N LEU A 734 -19.85 -21.66 10.54
CA LEU A 734 -19.61 -22.92 11.26
C LEU A 734 -18.12 -23.23 11.42
N LEU A 735 -17.30 -22.99 10.38
CA LEU A 735 -15.85 -23.21 10.39
C LEU A 735 -15.10 -22.29 11.36
N SER A 736 -15.58 -21.04 11.51
CA SER A 736 -15.00 -20.06 12.44
C SER A 736 -15.24 -20.42 13.92
N ARG A 737 -16.17 -21.33 14.22
CA ARG A 737 -16.45 -21.73 15.61
C ARG A 737 -15.48 -22.82 16.07
N ASP A 738 -14.97 -22.71 17.30
CA ASP A 738 -14.13 -23.75 17.90
C ASP A 738 -14.96 -24.93 18.47
N VAL A 739 -15.71 -25.58 17.58
CA VAL A 739 -16.55 -26.74 17.89
C VAL A 739 -16.32 -27.83 16.84
N ARG A 740 -15.84 -28.99 17.27
CA ARG A 740 -15.49 -30.12 16.37
C ARG A 740 -16.58 -30.42 15.35
N GLU A 741 -17.79 -30.69 15.81
CA GLU A 741 -18.90 -31.07 14.94
C GLU A 741 -19.28 -29.96 13.95
N LEU A 742 -19.20 -28.68 14.36
CA LEU A 742 -19.50 -27.57 13.46
C LEU A 742 -18.43 -27.40 12.39
N LYS A 743 -17.13 -27.54 12.75
CA LYS A 743 -16.04 -27.49 11.78
C LYS A 743 -16.17 -28.60 10.73
N LEU A 744 -16.45 -29.84 11.16
CA LEU A 744 -16.66 -30.95 10.23
C LEU A 744 -17.87 -30.74 9.32
N ILE A 745 -19.00 -30.27 9.86
CA ILE A 745 -20.20 -29.95 9.05
C ILE A 745 -19.91 -28.81 8.08
N GLY A 746 -19.23 -27.75 8.54
CA GLY A 746 -18.83 -26.62 7.72
C GLY A 746 -18.07 -27.05 6.46
N GLN A 747 -17.06 -27.91 6.59
CA GLN A 747 -16.31 -28.46 5.45
C GLN A 747 -17.19 -29.26 4.48
N LEU A 748 -18.16 -30.02 5.01
CA LEU A 748 -19.07 -30.86 4.21
C LEU A 748 -20.06 -30.04 3.39
N ILE A 749 -20.51 -28.89 3.92
CA ILE A 749 -21.56 -28.07 3.30
C ILE A 749 -21.00 -26.89 2.50
N TYR A 750 -19.72 -26.56 2.66
CA TYR A 750 -19.07 -25.48 1.91
C TYR A 750 -19.20 -25.70 0.39
N PRO A 751 -19.73 -24.76 -0.40
CA PRO A 751 -19.86 -24.95 -1.85
C PRO A 751 -18.49 -25.08 -2.52
N ALA A 752 -18.27 -26.10 -3.34
CA ALA A 752 -16.94 -26.35 -3.93
C ALA A 752 -16.56 -25.29 -4.97
N GLU A 753 -17.57 -24.76 -5.65
CA GLU A 753 -17.50 -23.66 -6.61
C GLU A 753 -17.16 -22.30 -5.97
N ALA A 754 -17.27 -22.17 -4.65
CA ALA A 754 -16.92 -20.95 -3.91
C ALA A 754 -15.54 -21.03 -3.26
N VAL A 755 -14.80 -22.13 -3.45
CA VAL A 755 -13.45 -22.28 -2.91
C VAL A 755 -12.46 -21.67 -3.89
N THR A 756 -11.80 -20.59 -3.46
CA THR A 756 -10.64 -20.00 -4.14
C THR A 756 -9.34 -20.58 -3.59
N TYR A 757 -8.20 -20.27 -4.21
CA TYR A 757 -6.88 -20.64 -3.70
C TYR A 757 -6.65 -20.11 -2.27
N GLU A 758 -7.04 -18.86 -2.01
CA GLU A 758 -6.89 -18.21 -0.70
C GLU A 758 -7.79 -18.87 0.35
N VAL A 759 -9.05 -19.16 0.02
CA VAL A 759 -9.95 -19.93 0.91
C VAL A 759 -9.35 -21.29 1.21
N ALA A 760 -8.87 -22.01 0.19
CA ALA A 760 -8.25 -23.32 0.37
C ALA A 760 -7.01 -23.24 1.28
N THR A 761 -6.19 -22.20 1.11
CA THR A 761 -4.97 -21.98 1.90
C THR A 761 -5.31 -21.70 3.36
N GLU A 762 -6.25 -20.80 3.64
CA GLU A 762 -6.64 -20.45 5.02
C GLU A 762 -7.32 -21.63 5.74
N LEU A 763 -8.18 -22.39 5.03
CA LEU A 763 -8.77 -23.60 5.58
C LEU A 763 -7.71 -24.69 5.86
N ALA A 764 -6.70 -24.83 4.99
CA ALA A 764 -5.61 -25.77 5.22
C ALA A 764 -4.77 -25.36 6.44
N ARG A 765 -4.37 -24.08 6.54
CA ARG A 765 -3.62 -23.54 7.69
C ARG A 765 -4.36 -23.73 9.01
N SER A 766 -5.64 -23.36 9.06
CA SER A 766 -6.46 -23.48 10.27
C SER A 766 -6.75 -24.93 10.70
N SER A 767 -6.54 -25.91 9.80
CA SER A 767 -6.72 -27.33 10.10
C SER A 767 -5.45 -28.02 10.61
N PHE A 768 -4.27 -27.39 10.51
CA PHE A 768 -2.96 -28.02 10.77
C PHE A 768 -2.88 -28.77 12.11
N ALA A 769 -3.33 -28.12 13.19
CA ALA A 769 -3.26 -28.66 14.55
C ALA A 769 -4.17 -29.89 14.78
N ASN A 770 -5.11 -30.18 13.87
CA ASN A 770 -6.08 -31.27 14.01
C ASN A 770 -5.97 -32.25 12.83
N PRO A 771 -5.32 -33.42 13.00
CA PRO A 771 -5.22 -34.45 11.96
C PRO A 771 -6.57 -34.84 11.36
N GLU A 772 -7.60 -34.94 12.19
CA GLU A 772 -8.97 -35.19 11.74
C GLU A 772 -9.45 -34.08 10.80
N LEU A 773 -9.36 -32.80 11.17
CA LEU A 773 -9.82 -31.73 10.28
C LEU A 773 -9.10 -31.73 8.93
N ARG A 774 -7.81 -32.06 8.89
CA ARG A 774 -7.02 -32.16 7.64
C ARG A 774 -7.54 -33.27 6.72
N ASP A 775 -7.69 -34.47 7.25
CA ASP A 775 -8.15 -35.63 6.47
C ASP A 775 -9.55 -35.39 5.90
N TYR A 776 -10.41 -34.74 6.67
CA TYR A 776 -11.77 -34.41 6.24
C TYR A 776 -11.81 -33.28 5.23
N LEU A 777 -10.98 -32.25 5.41
CA LEU A 777 -10.87 -31.16 4.45
C LEU A 777 -10.45 -31.71 3.08
N ALA A 778 -9.41 -32.55 3.05
CA ALA A 778 -8.96 -33.23 1.84
C ALA A 778 -10.07 -34.11 1.22
N LYS A 779 -10.71 -34.96 2.03
CA LYS A 779 -11.70 -35.94 1.56
C LYS A 779 -13.05 -35.36 1.15
N HIS A 780 -13.50 -34.29 1.78
CA HIS A 780 -14.88 -33.83 1.66
C HIS A 780 -15.01 -32.47 1.00
N LEU A 781 -13.99 -31.61 1.03
CA LEU A 781 -14.01 -30.35 0.29
C LEU A 781 -13.13 -30.44 -0.95
N PHE A 782 -11.84 -30.75 -0.80
CA PHE A 782 -10.88 -30.73 -1.91
C PHE A 782 -11.08 -31.85 -2.93
N ASP A 783 -11.59 -33.01 -2.52
CA ASP A 783 -12.05 -34.07 -3.43
C ASP A 783 -13.17 -33.63 -4.40
N ARG A 784 -13.91 -32.56 -4.05
CA ARG A 784 -14.98 -31.97 -4.88
C ARG A 784 -14.52 -30.76 -5.68
N THR A 785 -13.26 -30.36 -5.50
CA THR A 785 -12.72 -29.09 -6.00
C THR A 785 -11.64 -29.41 -7.05
N PRO A 786 -11.94 -29.31 -8.37
CA PRO A 786 -11.03 -29.77 -9.43
C PRO A 786 -9.65 -29.09 -9.44
N SER A 787 -9.54 -27.88 -8.91
CA SER A 787 -8.27 -27.14 -8.82
C SER A 787 -7.37 -27.58 -7.67
N ALA A 788 -7.90 -28.31 -6.68
CA ALA A 788 -7.17 -28.70 -5.48
C ALA A 788 -5.84 -29.45 -5.71
N PRO A 789 -5.70 -30.41 -6.66
CA PRO A 789 -4.41 -31.05 -6.88
C PRO A 789 -3.35 -30.07 -7.42
N TYR A 790 -3.74 -29.05 -8.20
CA TYR A 790 -2.81 -28.02 -8.68
C TYR A 790 -2.40 -27.07 -7.56
N TRP A 791 -3.32 -26.71 -6.67
CA TRP A 791 -3.01 -25.93 -5.47
C TRP A 791 -2.09 -26.69 -4.52
N ALA A 792 -2.32 -28.00 -4.35
CA ALA A 792 -1.43 -28.86 -3.57
C ALA A 792 -0.01 -28.90 -4.15
N LEU A 793 0.13 -29.03 -5.47
CA LEU A 793 1.43 -28.94 -6.13
C LEU A 793 2.05 -27.55 -5.94
N ASP A 794 1.29 -26.48 -6.11
CA ASP A 794 1.74 -25.09 -5.91
C ASP A 794 2.30 -24.87 -4.50
N TRP A 795 1.58 -25.32 -3.46
CA TRP A 795 2.04 -25.27 -2.07
C TRP A 795 3.33 -26.07 -1.83
N ILE A 796 3.44 -27.28 -2.40
CA ILE A 796 4.64 -28.13 -2.27
C ILE A 796 5.83 -27.52 -3.02
N PHE A 797 5.57 -26.88 -4.16
CA PHE A 797 6.59 -26.36 -5.07
C PHE A 797 7.06 -24.94 -4.75
N THR A 798 6.36 -24.24 -3.86
CA THR A 798 6.77 -22.95 -3.30
C THR A 798 8.12 -23.09 -2.61
N ASP A 799 9.02 -22.12 -2.77
CA ASP A 799 10.37 -22.18 -2.17
C ASP A 799 10.30 -22.21 -0.64
N ALA A 800 11.27 -22.89 0.00
CA ALA A 800 11.22 -23.23 1.42
C ALA A 800 11.12 -22.01 2.35
N ASP A 801 11.71 -20.87 1.97
CA ASP A 801 11.65 -19.59 2.70
C ASP A 801 10.27 -18.94 2.67
N GLN A 802 9.44 -19.28 1.68
CA GLN A 802 8.09 -18.75 1.47
C GLN A 802 6.99 -19.80 1.73
N ARG A 803 7.37 -21.05 2.01
CA ARG A 803 6.48 -22.20 2.12
C ARG A 803 5.75 -22.22 3.46
N TRP A 804 4.43 -22.39 3.42
CA TRP A 804 3.64 -22.66 4.63
C TRP A 804 3.75 -24.13 5.03
N GLU A 805 4.72 -24.48 5.88
CA GLU A 805 4.95 -25.87 6.30
C GLU A 805 3.68 -26.55 6.86
N ASP A 806 2.86 -25.78 7.58
CA ASP A 806 1.60 -26.23 8.17
C ASP A 806 0.56 -26.70 7.12
N VAL A 807 0.66 -26.24 5.87
CA VAL A 807 -0.26 -26.61 4.77
C VAL A 807 0.16 -27.93 4.12
N LEU A 808 1.45 -28.27 4.15
CA LEU A 808 2.01 -29.40 3.41
C LEU A 808 1.37 -30.75 3.73
N PRO A 809 1.05 -31.11 4.99
CA PRO A 809 0.38 -32.37 5.27
C PRO A 809 -0.97 -32.49 4.55
N VAL A 810 -1.69 -31.38 4.41
CA VAL A 810 -2.96 -31.33 3.66
C VAL A 810 -2.67 -31.48 2.15
N ALA A 811 -1.66 -30.78 1.64
CA ALA A 811 -1.24 -30.85 0.23
C ALA A 811 -0.92 -32.29 -0.21
N PHE A 812 -0.05 -33.00 0.53
CA PHE A 812 0.29 -34.39 0.23
C PHE A 812 -0.92 -35.32 0.36
N THR A 813 -1.79 -35.09 1.34
CA THR A 813 -3.03 -35.86 1.49
C THR A 813 -3.98 -35.65 0.32
N VAL A 814 -4.13 -34.42 -0.18
CA VAL A 814 -4.90 -34.11 -1.40
C VAL A 814 -4.33 -34.90 -2.58
N LEU A 815 -3.02 -34.82 -2.83
CA LEU A 815 -2.39 -35.54 -3.94
C LEU A 815 -2.55 -37.06 -3.83
N ALA A 816 -2.34 -37.65 -2.65
CA ALA A 816 -2.53 -39.08 -2.44
C ALA A 816 -3.94 -39.56 -2.86
N ARG A 817 -4.96 -38.76 -2.55
CA ARG A 817 -6.36 -39.04 -2.88
C ARG A 817 -6.63 -38.87 -4.37
N TRP A 818 -6.11 -37.81 -4.97
CA TRP A 818 -6.29 -37.52 -6.39
C TRP A 818 -5.55 -38.52 -7.29
N PHE A 819 -4.33 -38.97 -6.92
CA PHE A 819 -3.64 -40.05 -7.62
C PHE A 819 -4.46 -41.35 -7.57
N SER A 820 -5.02 -41.69 -6.41
CA SER A 820 -5.91 -42.85 -6.27
C SER A 820 -7.17 -42.77 -7.14
N ARG A 821 -7.51 -41.58 -7.65
CA ARG A 821 -8.65 -41.30 -8.54
C ARG A 821 -8.24 -41.10 -10.00
N GLY A 822 -6.97 -41.33 -10.33
CA GLY A 822 -6.47 -41.23 -11.71
C GLY A 822 -6.01 -39.83 -12.11
N PHE A 823 -5.73 -38.92 -11.17
CA PHE A 823 -5.01 -37.69 -11.49
C PHE A 823 -3.60 -38.01 -12.01
N MET A 824 -3.19 -37.35 -13.09
CA MET A 824 -1.88 -37.52 -13.72
C MET A 824 -1.17 -36.18 -13.76
N LEU A 825 0.14 -36.18 -13.48
CA LEU A 825 0.97 -34.98 -13.62
C LEU A 825 1.14 -34.63 -15.10
N GLU A 826 1.08 -33.34 -15.43
CA GLU A 826 1.12 -32.88 -16.83
C GLU A 826 2.50 -33.04 -17.48
N THR A 827 3.59 -32.91 -16.69
CA THR A 827 4.96 -32.94 -17.20
C THR A 827 5.87 -33.83 -16.36
N LYS A 828 6.95 -34.32 -16.99
CA LYS A 828 8.03 -35.04 -16.29
C LYS A 828 8.73 -34.15 -15.27
N ALA A 829 8.84 -32.84 -15.53
CA ALA A 829 9.43 -31.89 -14.60
C ALA A 829 8.67 -31.84 -13.27
N TRP A 830 7.32 -31.86 -13.31
CA TRP A 830 6.51 -31.94 -12.10
C TRP A 830 6.76 -33.23 -11.33
N ALA A 831 6.82 -34.36 -12.04
CA ALA A 831 7.08 -35.66 -11.41
C ALA A 831 8.46 -35.68 -10.72
N THR A 832 9.50 -35.22 -11.41
CA THR A 832 10.84 -35.13 -10.85
C THR A 832 10.90 -34.19 -9.64
N LYS A 833 10.27 -33.01 -9.73
CA LYS A 833 10.23 -32.04 -8.62
C LYS A 833 9.47 -32.61 -7.42
N LEU A 834 8.28 -33.16 -7.63
CA LEU A 834 7.47 -33.76 -6.56
C LEU A 834 8.20 -34.91 -5.86
N LEU A 835 8.83 -35.81 -6.62
CA LEU A 835 9.61 -36.91 -6.04
C LEU A 835 10.78 -36.37 -5.22
N ARG A 836 11.54 -35.41 -5.74
CA ARG A 836 12.67 -34.78 -5.04
C ARG A 836 12.24 -34.13 -3.72
N GLU A 837 11.21 -33.28 -3.74
CA GLU A 837 10.70 -32.63 -2.52
C GLU A 837 10.19 -33.69 -1.52
N SER A 838 9.51 -34.73 -2.00
CA SER A 838 9.02 -35.82 -1.14
C SER A 838 10.16 -36.56 -0.43
N LEU A 839 11.22 -36.92 -1.16
CA LEU A 839 12.40 -37.58 -0.58
C LEU A 839 13.14 -36.66 0.40
N ALA A 840 13.22 -35.36 0.12
CA ALA A 840 13.81 -34.38 1.02
C ALA A 840 13.04 -34.31 2.36
N PHE A 841 11.71 -34.26 2.33
CA PHE A 841 10.88 -34.25 3.54
C PHE A 841 10.95 -35.55 4.36
N LEU A 842 11.19 -36.70 3.72
CA LEU A 842 11.41 -37.96 4.43
C LEU A 842 12.83 -38.08 4.99
N SER A 843 13.78 -37.33 4.42
CA SER A 843 15.17 -37.28 4.88
C SER A 843 15.41 -36.23 5.98
N SER A 844 14.45 -35.36 6.27
CA SER A 844 14.60 -34.27 7.26
C SER A 844 14.53 -34.78 8.70
N ASP A 845 15.38 -34.20 9.57
CA ASP A 845 15.56 -34.38 11.02
C ASP A 845 15.41 -35.79 11.64
N GLU A 846 16.37 -36.16 12.50
CA GLU A 846 16.30 -37.37 13.33
C GLU A 846 15.28 -37.21 14.49
N VAL A 847 13.99 -37.28 14.16
CA VAL A 847 12.92 -37.41 15.15
C VAL A 847 12.72 -38.88 15.53
N PRO A 848 12.37 -39.20 16.79
CA PRO A 848 12.19 -40.58 17.24
C PRO A 848 10.94 -41.27 16.65
N TYR A 849 10.05 -40.52 15.99
CA TYR A 849 8.82 -41.02 15.37
C TYR A 849 8.46 -40.23 14.11
N PRO A 850 7.78 -40.85 13.11
CA PRO A 850 7.36 -40.16 11.89
C PRO A 850 6.44 -38.98 12.16
N THR A 851 6.78 -37.80 11.63
CA THR A 851 5.96 -36.57 11.75
C THR A 851 4.66 -36.68 10.93
N PRO A 852 3.63 -35.85 11.21
CA PRO A 852 2.42 -35.82 10.38
C PRO A 852 2.71 -35.54 8.90
N LEU A 853 3.70 -34.68 8.61
CA LEU A 853 4.14 -34.40 7.25
C LEU A 853 4.72 -35.66 6.61
N GLN A 854 5.71 -36.30 7.23
CA GLN A 854 6.34 -37.53 6.71
C GLN A 854 5.31 -38.64 6.44
N ARG A 855 4.33 -38.83 7.33
CA ARG A 855 3.24 -39.80 7.13
C ARG A 855 2.39 -39.48 5.90
N SER A 856 2.06 -38.21 5.69
CA SER A 856 1.29 -37.78 4.51
C SER A 856 2.08 -37.93 3.21
N VAL A 857 3.40 -37.69 3.24
CA VAL A 857 4.32 -37.90 2.12
C VAL A 857 4.40 -39.39 1.76
N LEU A 858 4.59 -40.28 2.74
CA LEU A 858 4.58 -41.73 2.53
C LEU A 858 3.26 -42.21 1.93
N LEU A 859 2.14 -41.74 2.48
CA LEU A 859 0.83 -42.06 1.94
C LEU A 859 0.72 -41.63 0.48
N MET A 860 1.18 -40.43 0.13
CA MET A 860 1.18 -39.92 -1.24
C MET A 860 2.04 -40.78 -2.16
N LEU A 861 3.29 -41.06 -1.81
CA LEU A 861 4.21 -41.88 -2.62
C LEU A 861 3.65 -43.28 -2.86
N LYS A 862 3.07 -43.92 -1.83
CA LYS A 862 2.40 -45.22 -1.95
C LYS A 862 1.22 -45.19 -2.92
N ARG A 863 0.39 -44.15 -2.87
CA ARG A 863 -0.77 -44.01 -3.78
C ARG A 863 -0.33 -43.70 -5.20
N TRP A 864 0.61 -42.78 -5.38
CA TRP A 864 1.15 -42.41 -6.68
C TRP A 864 1.87 -43.59 -7.34
N GLY A 865 2.69 -44.34 -6.60
CA GLY A 865 3.48 -45.45 -7.14
C GLY A 865 2.65 -46.67 -7.54
N ARG A 866 1.47 -46.85 -6.93
CA ARG A 866 0.49 -47.85 -7.36
C ARG A 866 -0.10 -47.52 -8.74
N THR A 867 -0.28 -46.24 -9.05
CA THR A 867 -0.94 -45.78 -10.29
C THR A 867 0.03 -45.39 -11.40
N ASP A 868 1.29 -45.11 -11.07
CA ASP A 868 2.32 -44.64 -11.99
C ASP A 868 3.56 -45.56 -11.98
N ALA A 869 3.73 -46.34 -13.05
CA ALA A 869 4.80 -47.33 -13.16
C ALA A 869 6.19 -46.69 -13.40
N GLU A 870 6.25 -45.55 -14.09
CA GLU A 870 7.50 -44.84 -14.34
C GLU A 870 8.01 -44.24 -13.03
N MET A 871 7.14 -43.54 -12.29
CA MET A 871 7.48 -43.03 -10.96
C MET A 871 7.91 -44.15 -10.02
N ARG A 872 7.13 -45.25 -9.95
CA ARG A 872 7.46 -46.39 -9.08
C ARG A 872 8.87 -46.92 -9.33
N THR A 873 9.24 -47.07 -10.60
CA THR A 873 10.57 -47.53 -10.99
C THR A 873 11.66 -46.55 -10.54
N HIS A 874 11.43 -45.24 -10.71
CA HIS A 874 12.36 -44.20 -10.28
C HIS A 874 12.51 -44.13 -8.75
N LEU A 875 11.41 -44.24 -7.99
CA LEU A 875 11.45 -44.23 -6.52
C LEU A 875 12.23 -45.43 -5.98
N LEU A 876 11.95 -46.65 -6.48
CA LEU A 876 12.63 -47.87 -6.04
C LEU A 876 14.13 -47.92 -6.40
N ALA A 877 14.53 -47.14 -7.41
CA ALA A 877 15.92 -46.98 -7.83
C ALA A 877 16.60 -45.74 -7.24
N SER A 878 15.92 -44.97 -6.37
CA SER A 878 16.48 -43.73 -5.80
C SER A 878 17.62 -44.02 -4.84
N THR A 879 18.61 -43.12 -4.82
CA THR A 879 19.77 -43.22 -3.93
C THR A 879 19.38 -43.06 -2.47
N GLU A 880 18.39 -42.23 -2.21
CA GLU A 880 17.84 -41.92 -0.89
C GLU A 880 17.21 -43.17 -0.28
N LEU A 881 16.37 -43.89 -1.05
CA LEU A 881 15.75 -45.12 -0.58
C LEU A 881 16.81 -46.18 -0.20
N SER A 882 17.80 -46.41 -1.07
CA SER A 882 18.90 -47.34 -0.78
C SER A 882 19.71 -46.90 0.45
N ALA A 883 19.96 -45.60 0.61
CA ALA A 883 20.68 -45.06 1.76
C ALA A 883 19.90 -45.21 3.07
N TRP A 884 18.57 -45.08 3.04
CA TRP A 884 17.71 -45.31 4.21
C TRP A 884 17.69 -46.78 4.66
N GLU A 885 17.84 -47.73 3.74
CA GLU A 885 17.93 -49.16 4.05
C GLU A 885 19.26 -49.55 4.71
N GLU A 886 20.36 -48.96 4.23
CA GLU A 886 21.71 -49.24 4.71
C GLU A 886 22.13 -48.39 5.91
N GLY A 887 21.43 -47.28 6.15
CA GLY A 887 21.72 -46.33 7.22
C GLY A 887 21.28 -46.80 8.61
N ASP A 888 21.66 -46.04 9.65
CA ASP A 888 21.38 -46.36 11.05
C ASP A 888 20.11 -45.70 11.61
N ASN A 889 19.39 -44.89 10.82
CA ASN A 889 18.18 -44.19 11.27
C ASN A 889 16.95 -45.14 11.23
N PRO A 890 16.38 -45.55 12.38
CA PRO A 890 15.31 -46.54 12.41
C PRO A 890 14.01 -46.08 11.73
N VAL A 891 13.73 -44.78 11.75
CA VAL A 891 12.52 -44.21 11.13
C VAL A 891 12.65 -44.26 9.61
N GLN A 892 13.83 -43.95 9.07
CA GLN A 892 14.09 -44.03 7.63
C GLN A 892 14.10 -45.49 7.14
N GLN A 893 14.66 -46.41 7.92
CA GLN A 893 14.56 -47.86 7.62
C GLN A 893 13.11 -48.33 7.56
N GLU A 894 12.25 -47.87 8.48
CA GLU A 894 10.80 -48.15 8.46
C GLU A 894 10.14 -47.60 7.19
N PHE A 895 10.49 -46.37 6.79
CA PHE A 895 10.00 -45.76 5.55
C PHE A 895 10.36 -46.58 4.31
N ALA A 896 11.62 -47.00 4.21
CA ALA A 896 12.09 -47.79 3.08
C ALA A 896 11.38 -49.15 3.00
N ALA A 897 11.26 -49.85 4.13
CA ALA A 897 10.56 -51.13 4.22
C ALA A 897 9.07 -51.01 3.82
N ASP A 898 8.36 -49.98 4.31
CA ASP A 898 6.95 -49.74 3.96
C ASP A 898 6.77 -49.43 2.47
N LEU A 899 7.66 -48.62 1.89
CA LEU A 899 7.61 -48.31 0.45
C LEU A 899 7.92 -49.53 -0.43
N ARG A 900 8.93 -50.34 -0.11
CA ARG A 900 9.23 -51.58 -0.86
C ARG A 900 8.09 -52.59 -0.78
N PHE A 901 7.59 -52.86 0.43
CA PHE A 901 6.47 -53.77 0.64
C PHE A 901 5.26 -53.36 -0.23
N GLU A 902 4.93 -52.07 -0.22
CA GLU A 902 3.79 -51.56 -0.97
C GLU A 902 3.98 -51.59 -2.50
N LEU A 903 5.18 -51.33 -3.00
CA LEU A 903 5.43 -51.10 -4.42
C LEU A 903 6.00 -52.31 -5.17
N GLU A 904 6.65 -53.24 -4.47
CA GLU A 904 7.20 -54.47 -5.05
C GLU A 904 6.30 -55.68 -4.75
N GLU A 905 5.91 -55.86 -3.48
CA GLU A 905 5.23 -57.08 -3.03
C GLU A 905 3.70 -57.00 -3.21
N TYR A 906 3.07 -55.88 -2.85
CA TYR A 906 1.61 -55.77 -2.89
C TYR A 906 1.03 -55.80 -4.32
N LEU A 907 1.74 -55.20 -5.29
CA LEU A 907 1.31 -55.13 -6.70
C LEU A 907 1.50 -56.44 -7.48
N THR A 908 2.31 -57.39 -6.99
CA THR A 908 2.48 -58.71 -7.61
C THR A 908 1.43 -59.74 -7.17
N THR A 909 0.60 -59.40 -6.17
CA THR A 909 -0.46 -60.25 -5.60
C THR A 909 -1.90 -59.87 -5.97
N GLN A 910 -2.11 -58.81 -6.75
CA GLN A 910 -3.40 -58.49 -7.40
C GLN A 910 -3.37 -58.88 -8.88
#